data_AF-A0A3E5EYV8-F1
#
_entry.id   AF-A0A3E5EYV8-F1
#
_cell.length_a   1.000
_cell.length_b   1.000
_cell.length_c   1.000
_cell.angle_alpha   90.00
_cell.angle_beta   90.00
_cell.angle_gamma   90.00
#
_symmetry.space_group_name_H-M   'P 1'
#
loop_
_entity.id
_entity.type
_entity.pdbx_description
1 polymer ?
#
loop_
_entity_poly.entity_id
_entity_poly.type
_entity_poly.pdbx_seq_one_letter_code
_entity_poly.pdbx_strand_id
1 'polypeptide(L)'
;MKIQLLSTLKKYKKDYLKQDIFSGIIIAAVSIPISMGYAQIAGLPPVYGLYGSILPILLFAIFSTSKQFIFGVDAAPAALAGSALLSLGIVPGSEAALNYIPILALFTGLWLLFFYIIKADRIVNFISTPVMGGFISGISLTIIFMQIPKLMGSSAGSGEIIELAEHIYAAGQDFHGLSLGLGLGTLLIIRICKKWIPKFPIAILIMAAGVVSTVYFHVDAKGVALLDSVGTGLPPFFIPDFSQVDLTQAVGRGLMISLVVMAETLLAENNFAFRNGYNLNDRQEILACAAGNVASAFVGSCPVNGSISRTSMNEQYGGHSQVVSITAGITMAILLLFFTGFIGYLPIPVLTAIVISALMDVVEVHLCIRLFRLSKQDFSIFMAACISVLFLGTIYGVLIGVLLSFFAVITKSANPTRSFLGVIPGKDGYYDLIRNVHAYPIKDVVMYQFNENLFFANVKILQEDLEDAVSPDTQVVIIDARAINNIDITAADRLAELSSRLTDLGIHFYITEHTEKLNQQMRQLGVEHLIREGHVRRTILAALHDADIYAPYELDIPDSEKESVKLNLTFLPAEDEDTLEEFAWAYGNQVVEEMEHEVHHILNHIHGLKDIEEILENGLVDHLENWHSLGAFDEDELLRRIELHLDELSQALAENQPLVLQLIEKRRRILRDRVLREHPEVFDKLQKHRRKLEERLELQRASVEPQEQTPQPNQTFEKEEVPAQESDVAQDSDAAQDSDAAQDSDVAQDSDAAQDSDAAQDSDVAQDSDAAQDSDAAQDSDAAQDSDNIQKEYELDENTAEQESNLERQFLEYIRRH
;
A
#
# COMPACT_ATOMS: atom_id res chain seq x y z
N MET A 1 6.93 -17.43 26.69
CA MET A 1 7.32 -17.19 25.28
C MET A 1 7.69 -18.52 24.65
N LYS A 2 7.05 -18.93 23.54
CA LYS A 2 7.39 -20.18 22.82
C LYS A 2 8.35 -19.84 21.68
N ILE A 3 9.65 -20.06 21.89
CA ILE A 3 10.67 -19.93 20.84
C ILE A 3 10.44 -21.03 19.79
N GLN A 4 10.46 -20.66 18.51
CA GLN A 4 10.28 -21.61 17.42
C GLN A 4 11.61 -21.93 16.73
N LEU A 5 12.20 -23.08 17.08
CA LEU A 5 13.38 -23.59 16.38
C LEU A 5 12.97 -24.35 15.11
N LEU A 6 13.75 -24.18 14.05
CA LEU A 6 13.64 -24.85 12.76
C LEU A 6 12.20 -24.81 12.22
N SER A 7 11.55 -23.65 12.35
CA SER A 7 10.13 -23.45 12.05
C SER A 7 9.80 -23.85 10.60
N THR A 8 10.68 -23.48 9.66
CA THR A 8 10.56 -23.76 8.22
C THR A 8 10.75 -25.23 7.86
N LEU A 9 11.40 -26.03 8.73
CA LEU A 9 11.58 -27.47 8.51
C LEU A 9 10.43 -28.34 9.03
N LYS A 10 9.56 -27.82 9.91
CA LYS A 10 8.50 -28.64 10.56
C LYS A 10 7.47 -29.22 9.59
N LYS A 11 7.23 -28.57 8.44
CA LYS A 11 6.31 -29.02 7.38
C LYS A 11 7.02 -29.10 6.02
N TYR A 12 8.30 -29.50 6.04
CA TYR A 12 9.14 -29.50 4.85
C TYR A 12 8.70 -30.57 3.84
N LYS A 13 8.47 -30.17 2.58
CA LYS A 13 8.19 -31.10 1.48
C LYS A 13 9.49 -31.52 0.84
N LYS A 14 9.68 -32.83 0.62
CA LYS A 14 10.88 -33.39 -0.01
C LYS A 14 11.13 -32.84 -1.41
N ASP A 15 10.08 -32.42 -2.11
CA ASP A 15 10.17 -31.86 -3.46
C ASP A 15 10.96 -30.56 -3.50
N TYR A 16 10.99 -29.81 -2.39
CA TYR A 16 11.76 -28.55 -2.27
C TYR A 16 13.26 -28.78 -2.14
N LEU A 17 13.71 -29.98 -1.74
CA LEU A 17 15.12 -30.23 -1.38
C LEU A 17 16.08 -29.94 -2.53
N LYS A 18 15.73 -30.33 -3.76
CA LYS A 18 16.59 -30.10 -4.92
C LYS A 18 16.72 -28.60 -5.24
N GLN A 19 15.61 -27.85 -5.13
CA GLN A 19 15.57 -26.42 -5.42
C GLN A 19 16.27 -25.62 -4.33
N ASP A 20 16.03 -25.96 -3.05
CA ASP A 20 16.68 -25.30 -1.92
C ASP A 20 18.20 -25.51 -1.93
N ILE A 21 18.67 -26.72 -2.25
CA ILE A 21 20.10 -27.00 -2.36
C ILE A 21 20.71 -26.21 -3.52
N PHE A 22 20.07 -26.25 -4.69
CA PHE A 22 20.55 -25.56 -5.87
C PHE A 22 20.60 -24.04 -5.66
N SER A 23 19.54 -23.47 -5.08
CA SER A 23 19.50 -22.06 -4.73
C SER A 23 20.59 -21.72 -3.71
N GLY A 24 20.75 -22.52 -2.64
CA GLY A 24 21.78 -22.31 -1.63
C GLY A 24 23.21 -22.28 -2.19
N ILE A 25 23.53 -23.13 -3.18
CA ILE A 25 24.83 -23.10 -3.88
C ILE A 25 25.01 -21.78 -4.63
N ILE A 26 23.97 -21.30 -5.31
CA ILE A 26 24.01 -20.03 -6.04
C ILE A 26 24.18 -18.85 -5.07
N ILE A 27 23.43 -18.85 -3.96
CA ILE A 27 23.53 -17.84 -2.91
C ILE A 27 24.94 -17.81 -2.32
N ALA A 28 25.55 -18.96 -2.05
CA ALA A 28 26.94 -19.02 -1.58
C ALA A 28 27.90 -18.39 -2.59
N ALA A 29 27.78 -18.74 -3.88
CA ALA A 29 28.66 -18.24 -4.93
C ALA A 29 28.57 -16.72 -5.10
N VAL A 30 27.35 -16.17 -5.07
CA VAL A 30 27.11 -14.73 -5.21
C VAL A 30 27.47 -13.95 -3.94
N SER A 31 27.40 -14.60 -2.77
CA SER A 31 27.81 -13.98 -1.51
C SER A 31 29.31 -13.67 -1.45
N ILE A 32 30.15 -14.40 -2.20
CA ILE A 32 31.62 -14.23 -2.16
C ILE A 32 32.03 -12.77 -2.40
N PRO A 33 31.78 -12.18 -3.59
CA PRO A 33 32.21 -10.81 -3.85
C PRO A 33 31.54 -9.77 -2.96
N ILE A 34 30.25 -9.97 -2.67
CA ILE A 34 29.43 -9.03 -1.91
C ILE A 34 29.95 -8.92 -0.49
N SER A 35 30.06 -10.06 0.20
CA SER A 35 30.47 -10.08 1.60
C SER A 35 31.93 -9.68 1.78
N MET A 36 32.83 -10.02 0.84
CA MET A 36 34.22 -9.56 0.87
C MET A 36 34.33 -8.04 0.79
N GLY A 37 33.62 -7.41 -0.16
CA GLY A 37 33.62 -5.96 -0.30
C GLY A 37 33.07 -5.25 0.93
N TYR A 38 31.99 -5.77 1.54
CA TYR A 38 31.42 -5.18 2.74
C TYR A 38 32.31 -5.37 3.98
N ALA A 39 33.04 -6.49 4.10
CA ALA A 39 34.03 -6.62 5.15
C ALA A 39 35.12 -5.52 5.05
N GLN A 40 35.57 -5.20 3.84
CA GLN A 40 36.51 -4.09 3.60
C GLN A 40 35.93 -2.74 3.99
N ILE A 41 34.66 -2.48 3.67
CA ILE A 41 33.96 -1.25 4.08
C ILE A 41 33.89 -1.15 5.62
N ALA A 42 33.64 -2.26 6.31
CA ALA A 42 33.68 -2.32 7.77
C ALA A 42 35.10 -2.16 8.37
N GLY A 43 36.13 -2.07 7.54
CA GLY A 43 37.52 -1.97 7.96
C GLY A 43 38.17 -3.30 8.34
N LEU A 44 37.60 -4.43 7.91
CA LEU A 44 38.16 -5.77 8.06
C LEU A 44 38.80 -6.27 6.76
N PRO A 45 39.75 -7.21 6.83
CA PRO A 45 40.21 -7.95 5.65
C PRO A 45 39.04 -8.68 4.94
N PRO A 46 39.10 -8.85 3.61
CA PRO A 46 38.03 -9.44 2.80
C PRO A 46 37.50 -10.80 3.30
N VAL A 47 38.40 -11.65 3.81
CA VAL A 47 38.07 -13.00 4.27
C VAL A 47 37.00 -13.02 5.37
N TYR A 48 36.95 -11.98 6.21
CA TYR A 48 35.95 -11.90 7.28
C TYR A 48 34.52 -11.77 6.75
N GLY A 49 34.36 -11.30 5.51
CA GLY A 49 33.08 -11.34 4.81
C GLY A 49 32.57 -12.76 4.57
N LEU A 50 33.48 -13.66 4.19
CA LEU A 50 33.18 -15.07 3.95
C LEU A 50 32.92 -15.79 5.28
N TYR A 51 33.69 -15.46 6.32
CA TYR A 51 33.49 -15.99 7.68
C TYR A 51 32.12 -15.60 8.25
N GLY A 52 31.71 -14.34 8.07
CA GLY A 52 30.37 -13.85 8.41
C GLY A 52 29.23 -14.48 7.60
N SER A 53 29.55 -15.25 6.55
CA SER A 53 28.59 -15.98 5.71
C SER A 53 28.53 -17.48 6.02
N ILE A 54 29.04 -17.91 7.18
CA ILE A 54 28.97 -19.32 7.64
C ILE A 54 28.13 -19.43 8.91
N LEU A 55 28.68 -19.08 10.08
CA LEU A 55 27.99 -19.29 11.35
C LEU A 55 26.74 -18.40 11.52
N PRO A 56 26.78 -17.11 11.16
CA PRO A 56 25.62 -16.23 11.29
C PRO A 56 24.40 -16.68 10.49
N ILE A 57 24.60 -17.06 9.22
CA ILE A 57 23.51 -17.53 8.34
C ILE A 57 22.90 -18.85 8.85
N LEU A 58 23.71 -19.72 9.46
CA LEU A 58 23.22 -20.97 10.07
C LEU A 58 22.36 -20.72 11.31
N LEU A 59 22.79 -19.82 12.21
CA LEU A 59 21.96 -19.46 13.36
C LEU A 59 20.68 -18.75 12.94
N PHE A 60 20.77 -17.83 11.98
CA PHE A 60 19.59 -17.19 11.41
C PHE A 60 18.60 -18.24 10.88
N ALA A 61 19.06 -19.20 10.07
CA ALA A 61 18.22 -20.27 9.53
C ALA A 61 17.53 -21.14 10.60
N ILE A 62 18.15 -21.31 11.77
CA ILE A 62 17.59 -22.09 12.89
C ILE A 62 16.44 -21.34 13.57
N PHE A 63 16.56 -20.02 13.75
CA PHE A 63 15.60 -19.23 14.51
C PHE A 63 14.54 -18.55 13.65
N SER A 64 14.84 -18.27 12.37
CA SER A 64 13.96 -17.53 11.47
C SER A 64 12.66 -18.29 11.15
N THR A 65 11.61 -17.52 10.96
CA THR A 65 10.29 -17.93 10.44
C THR A 65 10.11 -17.61 8.96
N SER A 66 10.93 -16.71 8.42
CA SER A 66 11.01 -16.40 7.00
C SER A 66 11.46 -17.61 6.20
N LYS A 67 10.81 -17.87 5.06
CA LYS A 67 11.11 -19.04 4.22
C LYS A 67 12.27 -18.80 3.26
N GLN A 68 12.37 -17.61 2.69
CA GLN A 68 13.28 -17.33 1.57
C GLN A 68 14.34 -16.29 1.90
N PHE A 69 14.25 -15.62 3.04
CA PHE A 69 15.11 -14.50 3.35
C PHE A 69 16.52 -14.96 3.74
N ILE A 70 17.53 -14.30 3.16
CA ILE A 70 18.94 -14.66 3.31
C ILE A 70 19.64 -13.64 4.20
N PHE A 71 20.35 -14.14 5.21
CA PHE A 71 21.06 -13.34 6.20
C PHE A 71 22.58 -13.47 6.02
N GLY A 72 23.32 -12.38 6.21
CA GLY A 72 24.78 -12.39 6.12
C GLY A 72 25.39 -11.00 6.18
N VAL A 73 26.65 -10.87 5.76
CA VAL A 73 27.33 -9.57 5.73
C VAL A 73 26.71 -8.69 4.65
N ASP A 74 26.29 -7.47 5.01
CA ASP A 74 25.52 -6.57 4.15
C ASP A 74 26.01 -5.11 4.26
N ALA A 75 25.54 -4.23 3.37
CA ALA A 75 26.16 -2.93 3.10
C ALA A 75 26.03 -1.95 4.27
N ALA A 76 24.81 -1.74 4.77
CA ALA A 76 24.52 -0.69 5.74
C ALA A 76 25.18 -0.93 7.11
N PRO A 77 25.09 -2.13 7.73
CA PRO A 77 25.80 -2.41 8.97
C PRO A 77 27.32 -2.32 8.80
N ALA A 78 27.85 -2.73 7.65
CA ALA A 78 29.27 -2.64 7.35
C ALA A 78 29.74 -1.18 7.24
N ALA A 79 28.99 -0.33 6.53
CA ALA A 79 29.29 1.10 6.42
C ALA A 79 29.25 1.80 7.78
N LEU A 80 28.26 1.49 8.62
CA LEU A 80 28.16 2.05 9.97
C LEU A 80 29.31 1.56 10.87
N ALA A 81 29.66 0.28 10.79
CA ALA A 81 30.80 -0.26 11.54
C ALA A 81 32.13 0.36 11.07
N GLY A 82 32.30 0.59 9.77
CA GLY A 82 33.46 1.28 9.21
C GLY A 82 33.53 2.76 9.61
N SER A 83 32.42 3.48 9.54
CA SER A 83 32.33 4.88 10.00
C SER A 83 32.62 5.00 11.50
N ALA A 84 32.06 4.09 12.31
CA ALA A 84 32.36 3.96 13.73
C ALA A 84 33.86 3.78 14.00
N LEU A 85 34.51 2.89 13.26
CA LEU A 85 35.94 2.62 13.33
C LEU A 85 36.77 3.87 12.98
N LEU A 86 36.44 4.54 11.89
CA LEU A 86 37.14 5.74 11.42
C LEU A 86 36.98 6.91 12.39
N SER A 87 35.80 7.07 13.00
CA SER A 87 35.54 8.12 14.01
C SER A 87 36.41 7.97 15.28
N LEU A 88 36.92 6.76 15.53
CA LEU A 88 37.87 6.46 16.62
C LEU A 88 39.34 6.63 16.22
N GLY A 89 39.61 6.99 14.96
CA GLY A 89 40.97 7.06 14.42
C GLY A 89 41.63 5.69 14.25
N ILE A 90 40.85 4.60 14.26
CA ILE A 90 41.39 3.25 14.09
C ILE A 90 41.60 2.98 12.59
N VAL A 91 42.82 2.57 12.24
CA VAL A 91 43.19 2.28 10.85
C VAL A 91 42.51 0.98 10.39
N PRO A 92 41.81 0.97 9.24
CA PRO A 92 41.26 -0.24 8.64
C PRO A 92 42.30 -1.35 8.47
N GLY A 93 41.93 -2.59 8.78
CA GLY A 93 42.82 -3.76 8.70
C GLY A 93 43.87 -3.88 9.81
N SER A 94 43.94 -2.93 10.75
CA SER A 94 44.82 -3.02 11.92
C SER A 94 44.32 -4.06 12.94
N GLU A 95 45.19 -4.50 13.87
CA GLU A 95 44.79 -5.39 14.97
C GLU A 95 43.67 -4.77 15.84
N ALA A 96 43.70 -3.45 16.02
CA ALA A 96 42.62 -2.74 16.71
C ALA A 96 41.28 -2.84 15.97
N ALA A 97 41.27 -2.79 14.63
CA ALA A 97 40.06 -2.99 13.84
C ALA A 97 39.55 -4.44 13.91
N LEU A 98 40.46 -5.41 13.85
CA LEU A 98 40.15 -6.83 14.01
C LEU A 98 39.53 -7.17 15.37
N ASN A 99 39.82 -6.39 16.41
CA ASN A 99 39.21 -6.57 17.73
C ASN A 99 37.91 -5.76 17.91
N TYR A 100 37.88 -4.50 17.46
CA TYR A 100 36.76 -3.58 17.71
C TYR A 100 35.50 -3.95 16.91
N ILE A 101 35.64 -4.33 15.64
CA ILE A 101 34.48 -4.60 14.77
C ILE A 101 33.66 -5.83 15.23
N PRO A 102 34.25 -6.96 15.64
CA PRO A 102 33.49 -8.07 16.22
C PRO A 102 32.81 -7.70 17.55
N ILE A 103 33.40 -6.81 18.35
CA ILE A 103 32.77 -6.28 19.57
C ILE A 103 31.52 -5.46 19.22
N LEU A 104 31.56 -4.64 18.16
CA LEU A 104 30.37 -3.97 17.66
C LEU A 104 29.30 -4.96 17.19
N ALA A 105 29.68 -6.05 16.51
CA ALA A 105 28.74 -7.12 16.13
C ALA A 105 28.10 -7.78 17.36
N LEU A 106 28.87 -8.00 18.42
CA LEU A 106 28.36 -8.55 19.67
C LEU A 106 27.32 -7.61 20.30
N PHE A 107 27.65 -6.33 20.48
CA PHE A 107 26.71 -5.37 21.06
C PHE A 107 25.48 -5.15 20.19
N THR A 108 25.63 -5.18 18.86
CA THR A 108 24.50 -5.18 17.92
C THR A 108 23.55 -6.35 18.21
N GLY A 109 24.10 -7.57 18.36
CA GLY A 109 23.33 -8.76 18.72
C GLY A 109 22.68 -8.68 20.10
N LEU A 110 23.35 -8.08 21.09
CA LEU A 110 22.81 -7.88 22.42
C LEU A 110 21.66 -6.86 22.45
N TRP A 111 21.75 -5.77 21.67
CA TRP A 111 20.66 -4.82 21.53
C TRP A 111 19.45 -5.42 20.81
N LEU A 112 19.67 -6.20 19.74
CA LEU A 112 18.59 -6.95 19.10
C LEU A 112 17.93 -7.93 20.08
N LEU A 113 18.71 -8.62 20.90
CA LEU A 113 18.18 -9.49 21.96
C LEU A 113 17.36 -8.69 23.00
N PHE A 114 17.80 -7.49 23.34
CA PHE A 114 17.04 -6.58 24.20
C PHE A 114 15.71 -6.16 23.55
N PHE A 115 15.72 -5.78 22.27
CA PHE A 115 14.52 -5.45 21.48
C PHE A 115 13.51 -6.60 21.42
N TYR A 116 14.00 -7.84 21.29
CA TYR A 116 13.19 -9.05 21.40
C TYR A 116 12.48 -9.16 22.76
N ILE A 117 13.18 -8.84 23.85
CA ILE A 117 12.63 -8.93 25.22
C ILE A 117 11.52 -7.88 25.41
N ILE A 118 11.75 -6.63 25.00
CA ILE A 118 10.80 -5.51 25.17
C ILE A 118 9.63 -5.51 24.17
N LYS A 119 9.57 -6.47 23.23
CA LYS A 119 8.53 -6.57 22.18
C LYS A 119 8.55 -5.38 21.20
N ALA A 120 9.74 -5.00 20.75
CA ALA A 120 9.92 -3.89 19.80
C ALA A 120 9.32 -4.16 18.40
N ASP A 121 8.96 -5.41 18.10
CA ASP A 121 8.32 -5.83 16.84
C ASP A 121 7.04 -5.04 16.51
N ARG A 122 6.33 -4.55 17.54
CA ARG A 122 5.09 -3.77 17.36
C ARG A 122 5.25 -2.54 16.46
N ILE A 123 6.45 -1.97 16.36
CA ILE A 123 6.72 -0.79 15.53
C ILE A 123 6.48 -1.11 14.04
N VAL A 124 6.77 -2.33 13.61
CA VAL A 124 6.65 -2.75 12.20
C VAL A 124 5.19 -2.74 11.72
N ASN A 125 4.24 -3.01 12.62
CA ASN A 125 2.80 -3.00 12.30
C ASN A 125 2.28 -1.63 11.86
N PHE A 126 3.01 -0.55 12.14
CA PHE A 126 2.60 0.81 11.76
C PHE A 126 3.18 1.27 10.42
N ILE A 127 3.88 0.39 9.70
CA ILE A 127 4.55 0.73 8.44
C ILE A 127 3.65 0.35 7.27
N SER A 128 3.19 1.36 6.52
CA SER A 128 2.32 1.13 5.38
C SER A 128 3.08 0.62 4.16
N THR A 129 2.37 -0.07 3.26
CA THR A 129 2.93 -0.60 2.00
C THR A 129 3.66 0.47 1.16
N PRO A 130 3.14 1.71 1.00
CA PRO A 130 3.85 2.78 0.30
C PRO A 130 5.21 3.12 0.93
N VAL A 131 5.30 3.19 2.27
CA VAL A 131 6.56 3.46 2.98
C VAL A 131 7.54 2.33 2.77
N MET A 132 7.10 1.08 2.93
CA MET A 132 7.94 -0.09 2.72
C MET A 132 8.50 -0.15 1.29
N GLY A 133 7.67 0.10 0.28
CA GLY A 133 8.09 0.15 -1.11
C GLY A 133 9.07 1.28 -1.42
N GLY A 134 8.81 2.48 -0.87
CA GLY A 134 9.68 3.64 -1.04
C GLY A 134 11.04 3.42 -0.39
N PHE A 135 11.05 2.89 0.82
CA PHE A 135 12.25 2.54 1.57
C PHE A 135 13.13 1.51 0.84
N ILE A 136 12.54 0.38 0.41
CA ILE A 136 13.26 -0.68 -0.33
C ILE A 136 13.85 -0.14 -1.64
N SER A 137 13.09 0.71 -2.34
CA SER A 137 13.56 1.36 -3.57
C SER A 137 14.73 2.30 -3.29
N GLY A 138 14.65 3.10 -2.22
CA GLY A 138 15.73 3.99 -1.80
C GLY A 138 17.03 3.25 -1.46
N ILE A 139 16.94 2.16 -0.68
CA ILE A 139 18.11 1.32 -0.37
C ILE A 139 18.71 0.71 -1.63
N SER A 140 17.85 0.14 -2.49
CA SER A 140 18.31 -0.52 -3.72
C SER A 140 19.04 0.44 -4.65
N LEU A 141 18.50 1.66 -4.81
CA LEU A 141 19.13 2.73 -5.59
C LEU A 141 20.45 3.19 -4.97
N THR A 142 20.51 3.38 -3.65
CA THR A 142 21.75 3.74 -2.94
C THR A 142 22.86 2.72 -3.20
N ILE A 143 22.56 1.42 -3.06
CA ILE A 143 23.55 0.36 -3.30
C ILE A 143 23.97 0.30 -4.78
N ILE A 144 23.04 0.50 -5.72
CA ILE A 144 23.36 0.60 -7.14
C ILE A 144 24.36 1.74 -7.39
N PHE A 145 24.11 2.93 -6.84
CA PHE A 145 25.02 4.08 -6.97
C PHE A 145 26.39 3.81 -6.33
N MET A 146 26.46 3.14 -5.17
CA MET A 146 27.73 2.69 -4.59
C MET A 146 28.54 1.76 -5.51
N GLN A 147 27.86 0.98 -6.37
CA GLN A 147 28.49 0.01 -7.27
C GLN A 147 28.95 0.63 -8.60
N ILE A 148 28.36 1.74 -9.07
CA ILE A 148 28.70 2.35 -10.37
C ILE A 148 30.20 2.64 -10.51
N PRO A 149 30.90 3.27 -9.54
CA PRO A 149 32.34 3.53 -9.63
C PRO A 149 33.19 2.28 -9.89
N LYS A 150 32.79 1.11 -9.35
CA LYS A 150 33.49 -0.16 -9.57
C LYS A 150 33.37 -0.68 -11.00
N LEU A 151 32.27 -0.39 -11.71
CA LEU A 151 32.19 -0.70 -13.13
C LEU A 151 33.24 0.09 -13.92
N MET A 152 33.50 1.32 -13.49
CA MET A 152 34.45 2.24 -14.12
C MET A 152 35.91 1.93 -13.76
N GLY A 153 36.17 0.96 -12.88
CA GLY A 153 37.51 0.57 -12.46
C GLY A 153 38.01 1.27 -11.19
N SER A 154 37.16 2.07 -10.54
CA SER A 154 37.46 2.74 -9.26
C SER A 154 37.03 1.89 -8.06
N SER A 155 37.33 2.37 -6.84
CA SER A 155 36.83 1.78 -5.59
C SER A 155 35.32 1.99 -5.43
N ALA A 156 34.70 1.29 -4.47
CA ALA A 156 33.29 1.54 -4.13
C ALA A 156 33.05 3.01 -3.77
N GLY A 157 31.90 3.56 -4.14
CA GLY A 157 31.41 4.80 -3.55
C GLY A 157 30.99 4.56 -2.10
N SER A 158 31.09 5.59 -1.26
CA SER A 158 30.59 5.61 0.11
C SER A 158 29.71 6.84 0.35
N GLY A 159 28.90 6.76 1.40
CA GLY A 159 28.02 7.85 1.82
C GLY A 159 26.71 7.93 1.06
N GLU A 160 26.10 9.11 1.17
CA GLU A 160 24.74 9.40 0.72
C GLU A 160 24.75 9.98 -0.70
N ILE A 161 23.59 10.27 -1.31
CA ILE A 161 23.49 10.57 -2.75
C ILE A 161 24.44 11.67 -3.25
N ILE A 162 24.74 12.69 -2.43
CA ILE A 162 25.64 13.78 -2.80
C ILE A 162 27.09 13.27 -2.87
N GLU A 163 27.56 12.58 -1.83
CA GLU A 163 28.89 11.97 -1.78
C GLU A 163 29.05 10.89 -2.87
N LEU A 164 28.01 10.09 -3.09
CA LEU A 164 27.97 9.10 -4.16
C LEU A 164 28.06 9.75 -5.55
N ALA A 165 27.38 10.88 -5.77
CA ALA A 165 27.48 11.62 -7.02
C ALA A 165 28.91 12.16 -7.25
N GLU A 166 29.58 12.64 -6.22
CA GLU A 166 31.00 13.04 -6.28
C GLU A 166 31.90 11.86 -6.63
N HIS A 167 31.71 10.70 -5.99
CA HIS A 167 32.46 9.48 -6.29
C HIS A 167 32.23 8.99 -7.73
N ILE A 168 30.99 9.03 -8.22
CA ILE A 168 30.65 8.67 -9.61
C ILE A 168 31.29 9.65 -10.59
N TYR A 169 31.22 10.95 -10.29
CA TYR A 169 31.83 11.98 -11.13
C TYR A 169 33.35 11.82 -11.20
N ALA A 170 34.02 11.60 -10.07
CA ALA A 170 35.46 11.35 -10.01
C ALA A 170 35.84 10.08 -10.77
N ALA A 171 35.07 8.99 -10.62
CA ALA A 171 35.28 7.75 -11.38
C ALA A 171 35.05 7.93 -12.89
N GLY A 172 34.21 8.89 -13.28
CA GLY A 172 33.98 9.31 -14.67
C GLY A 172 35.16 9.98 -15.33
N GLN A 173 35.99 10.70 -14.56
CA GLN A 173 37.15 11.40 -15.11
C GLN A 173 38.30 10.46 -15.46
N ASP A 174 38.48 9.37 -14.70
CA ASP A 174 39.57 8.40 -14.87
C ASP A 174 39.04 6.96 -15.02
N PHE A 175 38.11 6.77 -15.96
CA PHE A 175 37.46 5.47 -16.14
C PHE A 175 38.31 4.50 -16.97
N HIS A 176 38.35 3.25 -16.53
CA HIS A 176 38.98 2.17 -17.27
C HIS A 176 38.00 1.51 -18.25
N GLY A 177 38.17 1.79 -19.55
CA GLY A 177 37.23 1.35 -20.59
C GLY A 177 37.01 -0.17 -20.68
N LEU A 178 38.05 -0.99 -20.42
CA LEU A 178 37.92 -2.45 -20.45
C LEU A 178 37.14 -2.98 -19.23
N SER A 179 37.31 -2.34 -18.06
CA SER A 179 36.49 -2.60 -16.88
C SER A 179 35.02 -2.32 -17.15
N LEU A 180 34.74 -1.13 -17.71
CA LEU A 180 33.38 -0.71 -18.03
C LEU A 180 32.73 -1.61 -19.08
N GLY A 181 33.47 -1.97 -20.13
CA GLY A 181 33.00 -2.90 -21.18
C GLY A 181 32.69 -4.29 -20.65
N LEU A 182 33.55 -4.85 -19.78
CA LEU A 182 33.29 -6.14 -19.12
C LEU A 182 32.05 -6.06 -18.22
N GLY A 183 31.92 -5.00 -17.42
CA GLY A 183 30.80 -4.81 -16.51
C GLY A 183 29.46 -4.63 -17.24
N LEU A 184 29.39 -3.68 -18.18
CA LEU A 184 28.17 -3.43 -18.97
C LEU A 184 27.82 -4.63 -19.87
N GLY A 185 28.82 -5.27 -20.49
CA GLY A 185 28.62 -6.48 -21.28
C GLY A 185 28.05 -7.61 -20.42
N THR A 186 28.59 -7.80 -19.21
CA THR A 186 28.07 -8.77 -18.24
C THR A 186 26.64 -8.45 -17.85
N LEU A 187 26.34 -7.19 -17.50
CA LEU A 187 24.99 -6.75 -17.13
C LEU A 187 24.00 -7.01 -18.26
N LEU A 188 24.36 -6.68 -19.50
CA LEU A 188 23.54 -6.91 -20.69
C LEU A 188 23.27 -8.42 -20.90
N ILE A 189 24.29 -9.26 -20.78
CA ILE A 189 24.15 -10.72 -20.91
C ILE A 189 23.19 -11.25 -19.84
N ILE A 190 23.34 -10.83 -18.57
CA ILE A 190 22.43 -11.25 -17.50
C ILE A 190 20.99 -10.85 -17.83
N ARG A 191 20.76 -9.61 -18.28
CA ARG A 191 19.41 -9.11 -18.61
C ARG A 191 18.78 -9.86 -19.79
N ILE A 192 19.55 -10.14 -20.84
CA ILE A 192 19.07 -10.92 -21.98
C ILE A 192 18.78 -12.35 -21.55
N CYS A 193 19.71 -13.02 -20.88
CA CYS A 193 19.52 -14.39 -20.41
C CYS A 193 18.34 -14.50 -19.45
N LYS A 194 18.10 -13.51 -18.58
CA LYS A 194 16.96 -13.50 -17.66
C LYS A 194 15.63 -13.50 -18.41
N LYS A 195 15.53 -12.81 -19.55
CA LYS A 195 14.33 -12.79 -20.38
C LYS A 195 14.08 -14.12 -21.11
N TRP A 196 15.12 -14.85 -21.49
CA TRP A 196 15.01 -16.06 -22.34
C TRP A 196 15.09 -17.37 -21.55
N ILE A 197 15.91 -17.43 -20.50
CA ILE A 197 16.20 -18.62 -19.68
C ILE A 197 16.28 -18.28 -18.18
N PRO A 198 15.20 -17.75 -17.55
CA PRO A 198 15.22 -17.17 -16.21
C PRO A 198 15.67 -18.12 -15.09
N LYS A 199 15.50 -19.44 -15.27
CA LYS A 199 15.87 -20.48 -14.30
C LYS A 199 17.33 -20.95 -14.40
N PHE A 200 18.05 -20.52 -15.43
CA PHE A 200 19.45 -20.92 -15.63
C PHE A 200 20.38 -20.06 -14.74
N PRO A 201 21.37 -20.65 -14.03
CA PRO A 201 22.22 -19.93 -13.06
C PRO A 201 23.30 -19.10 -13.78
N ILE A 202 22.85 -18.08 -14.52
CA ILE A 202 23.72 -17.26 -15.38
C ILE A 202 24.83 -16.58 -14.60
N ALA A 203 24.59 -16.21 -13.34
CA ALA A 203 25.58 -15.61 -12.46
C ALA A 203 26.80 -16.53 -12.23
N ILE A 204 26.60 -17.83 -12.02
CA ILE A 204 27.70 -18.80 -11.84
C ILE A 204 28.50 -18.95 -13.13
N LEU A 205 27.80 -19.07 -14.27
CA LEU A 205 28.46 -19.20 -15.57
C LEU A 205 29.31 -17.96 -15.88
N ILE A 206 28.79 -16.77 -15.57
CA ILE A 206 29.48 -15.50 -15.76
C ILE A 206 30.68 -15.35 -14.83
N MET A 207 30.57 -15.79 -13.57
CA MET A 207 31.72 -15.84 -12.66
C MET A 207 32.81 -16.78 -13.20
N ALA A 208 32.43 -17.97 -13.67
CA ALA A 208 33.36 -18.90 -14.30
C ALA A 208 33.99 -18.31 -15.58
N ALA A 209 33.20 -17.64 -16.41
CA ALA A 209 33.69 -16.94 -17.59
C ALA A 209 34.65 -15.78 -17.22
N GLY A 210 34.39 -15.09 -16.11
CA GLY A 210 35.28 -14.09 -15.54
C GLY A 210 36.64 -14.68 -15.14
N VAL A 211 36.64 -15.82 -14.44
CA VAL A 211 37.89 -16.55 -14.10
C VAL A 211 38.64 -16.97 -15.37
N VAL A 212 37.94 -17.56 -16.35
CA VAL A 212 38.52 -17.95 -17.64
C VAL A 212 39.10 -16.73 -18.36
N SER A 213 38.41 -15.58 -18.30
CA SER A 213 38.89 -14.32 -18.86
C SER A 213 40.23 -13.91 -18.26
N THR A 214 40.36 -13.96 -16.94
CA THR A 214 41.61 -13.68 -16.22
C THR A 214 42.71 -14.68 -16.55
N VAL A 215 42.41 -15.97 -16.56
CA VAL A 215 43.42 -17.02 -16.77
C VAL A 215 43.98 -17.01 -18.19
N TYR A 216 43.14 -16.84 -19.21
CA TYR A 216 43.57 -16.96 -20.61
C TYR A 216 43.87 -15.62 -21.29
N PHE A 217 43.14 -14.55 -20.92
CA PHE A 217 43.29 -13.24 -21.55
C PHE A 217 44.04 -12.23 -20.69
N HIS A 218 44.43 -12.62 -19.47
CA HIS A 218 45.19 -11.82 -18.50
C HIS A 218 44.61 -10.41 -18.37
N VAL A 219 43.31 -10.32 -18.07
CA VAL A 219 42.63 -9.02 -17.94
C VAL A 219 43.18 -8.19 -16.77
N ASP A 220 43.78 -8.85 -15.79
CA ASP A 220 44.55 -8.25 -14.70
C ASP A 220 45.79 -7.52 -15.22
N ALA A 221 46.55 -8.13 -16.13
CA ALA A 221 47.68 -7.48 -16.79
C ALA A 221 47.26 -6.30 -17.67
N LYS A 222 45.96 -6.23 -18.01
CA LYS A 222 45.35 -5.12 -18.75
C LYS A 222 44.70 -4.07 -17.83
N GLY A 223 44.96 -4.11 -16.52
CA GLY A 223 44.50 -3.09 -15.56
C GLY A 223 43.11 -3.32 -14.99
N VAL A 224 42.48 -4.48 -15.20
CA VAL A 224 41.20 -4.80 -14.54
C VAL A 224 41.45 -5.23 -13.11
N ALA A 225 40.79 -4.56 -12.16
CA ALA A 225 40.84 -4.93 -10.77
C ALA A 225 40.21 -6.32 -10.54
N LEU A 226 40.93 -7.17 -9.81
CA LEU A 226 40.47 -8.49 -9.37
C LEU A 226 40.13 -8.46 -7.89
N LEU A 227 39.39 -9.46 -7.42
CA LEU A 227 39.24 -9.71 -5.98
C LEU A 227 40.57 -10.11 -5.33
N ASP A 228 40.71 -9.75 -4.05
CA ASP A 228 41.85 -10.17 -3.24
C ASP A 228 41.88 -11.69 -3.06
N SER A 229 43.07 -12.27 -3.11
CA SER A 229 43.27 -13.69 -2.83
C SER A 229 42.95 -14.01 -1.36
N VAL A 230 42.26 -15.13 -1.13
CA VAL A 230 41.86 -15.57 0.22
C VAL A 230 42.62 -16.83 0.62
N GLY A 231 43.16 -16.83 1.85
CA GLY A 231 43.82 -18.01 2.43
C GLY A 231 42.83 -19.16 2.67
N THR A 232 43.32 -20.39 2.63
CA THR A 232 42.50 -21.58 2.96
C THR A 232 42.29 -21.68 4.47
N GLY A 233 41.08 -22.04 4.89
CA GLY A 233 40.76 -22.27 6.29
C GLY A 233 39.35 -21.84 6.70
N LEU A 234 38.83 -22.50 7.74
CA LEU A 234 37.60 -22.07 8.41
C LEU A 234 37.88 -20.90 9.37
N PRO A 235 36.87 -20.07 9.69
CA PRO A 235 37.03 -19.01 10.66
C PRO A 235 37.56 -19.56 12.00
N PRO A 236 38.63 -18.99 12.57
CA PRO A 236 39.00 -19.28 13.93
C PRO A 236 37.89 -18.80 14.87
N PHE A 237 37.70 -19.49 15.99
CA PHE A 237 36.78 -19.01 17.03
C PHE A 237 37.41 -17.79 17.71
N PHE A 238 36.79 -16.64 17.52
CA PHE A 238 37.24 -15.36 18.05
C PHE A 238 36.54 -15.08 19.38
N ILE A 239 37.31 -14.80 20.43
CA ILE A 239 36.77 -14.36 21.72
C ILE A 239 37.03 -12.86 21.81
N PRO A 240 35.98 -12.01 21.86
CA PRO A 240 36.15 -10.57 21.93
C PRO A 240 36.95 -10.13 23.16
N ASP A 241 38.02 -9.35 22.93
CA ASP A 241 38.84 -8.78 24.01
C ASP A 241 38.41 -7.35 24.33
N PHE A 242 37.74 -7.19 25.47
CA PHE A 242 37.20 -5.92 25.94
C PHE A 242 38.26 -4.99 26.55
N SER A 243 39.49 -5.44 26.78
CA SER A 243 40.49 -4.70 27.55
C SER A 243 40.95 -3.40 26.88
N GLN A 244 40.93 -3.35 25.54
CA GLN A 244 41.41 -2.21 24.75
C GLN A 244 40.28 -1.44 24.04
N VAL A 245 39.02 -1.69 24.40
CA VAL A 245 37.86 -1.07 23.76
C VAL A 245 37.11 -0.19 24.73
N ASP A 246 36.74 1.00 24.29
CA ASP A 246 35.79 1.86 25.01
C ASP A 246 34.39 1.23 24.91
N LEU A 247 33.93 0.61 26.00
CA LEU A 247 32.65 -0.08 26.05
C LEU A 247 31.47 0.88 25.86
N THR A 248 31.52 2.10 26.38
CA THR A 248 30.41 3.06 26.27
C THR A 248 30.19 3.42 24.81
N GLN A 249 31.27 3.65 24.10
CA GLN A 249 31.25 3.89 22.67
C GLN A 249 30.81 2.66 21.86
N ALA A 250 31.30 1.47 22.20
CA ALA A 250 30.89 0.23 21.52
C ALA A 250 29.40 -0.10 21.73
N VAL A 251 28.88 0.08 22.95
CA VAL A 251 27.47 -0.09 23.30
C VAL A 251 26.60 0.91 22.52
N GLY A 252 26.96 2.20 22.54
CA GLY A 252 26.20 3.25 21.86
C GLY A 252 26.18 3.07 20.34
N ARG A 253 27.32 2.76 19.73
CA ARG A 253 27.38 2.50 18.28
C ARG A 253 26.71 1.18 17.89
N GLY A 254 26.80 0.15 18.74
CA GLY A 254 26.05 -1.09 18.57
C GLY A 254 24.53 -0.89 18.58
N LEU A 255 24.02 0.05 19.37
CA LEU A 255 22.60 0.42 19.36
C LEU A 255 22.19 0.96 17.98
N MET A 256 22.97 1.91 17.44
CA MET A 256 22.70 2.49 16.12
C MET A 256 22.63 1.43 15.03
N ILE A 257 23.60 0.51 15.00
CA ILE A 257 23.63 -0.60 14.03
C ILE A 257 22.45 -1.55 14.25
N SER A 258 22.09 -1.85 15.50
CA SER A 258 20.97 -2.75 15.80
C SER A 258 19.62 -2.20 15.33
N LEU A 259 19.41 -0.89 15.40
CA LEU A 259 18.21 -0.23 14.89
C LEU A 259 18.12 -0.37 13.38
N VAL A 260 19.25 -0.21 12.67
CA VAL A 260 19.32 -0.43 11.22
C VAL A 260 19.06 -1.87 10.85
N VAL A 261 19.73 -2.82 11.52
CA VAL A 261 19.53 -4.26 11.25
C VAL A 261 18.07 -4.65 11.47
N MET A 262 17.46 -4.18 12.57
CA MET A 262 16.05 -4.44 12.87
C MET A 262 15.14 -3.85 11.79
N ALA A 263 15.31 -2.57 11.46
CA ALA A 263 14.43 -1.90 10.53
C ALA A 263 14.57 -2.46 9.11
N GLU A 264 15.79 -2.60 8.60
CA GLU A 264 16.04 -3.11 7.24
C GLU A 264 15.62 -4.57 7.08
N THR A 265 15.99 -5.43 8.03
CA THR A 265 15.62 -6.85 7.94
C THR A 265 14.11 -7.02 8.03
N LEU A 266 13.45 -6.47 9.05
CA LEU A 266 12.01 -6.71 9.25
C LEU A 266 11.17 -6.13 8.11
N LEU A 267 11.53 -4.93 7.61
CA LEU A 267 10.82 -4.32 6.48
C LEU A 267 10.96 -5.15 5.21
N ALA A 268 12.18 -5.58 4.89
CA ALA A 268 12.41 -6.40 3.72
C ALA A 268 11.75 -7.77 3.85
N GLU A 269 11.82 -8.41 5.02
CA GLU A 269 11.17 -9.71 5.26
C GLU A 269 9.66 -9.64 5.13
N ASN A 270 9.02 -8.61 5.70
CA ASN A 270 7.58 -8.43 5.56
C ASN A 270 7.17 -8.17 4.12
N ASN A 271 7.96 -7.41 3.36
CA ASN A 271 7.71 -7.22 1.94
C ASN A 271 7.72 -8.55 1.17
N PHE A 272 8.76 -9.36 1.38
CA PHE A 272 8.91 -10.67 0.75
C PHE A 272 7.83 -11.67 1.21
N ALA A 273 7.47 -11.65 2.50
CA ALA A 273 6.43 -12.48 3.08
C ALA A 273 5.05 -12.14 2.49
N PHE A 274 4.73 -10.85 2.40
CA PHE A 274 3.53 -10.32 1.78
C PHE A 274 3.44 -10.73 0.30
N ARG A 275 4.51 -10.51 -0.47
CA ARG A 275 4.58 -10.89 -1.90
C ARG A 275 4.36 -12.39 -2.13
N ASN A 276 4.81 -13.23 -1.20
CA ASN A 276 4.72 -14.70 -1.32
C ASN A 276 3.59 -15.33 -0.50
N GLY A 277 2.67 -14.51 0.04
CA GLY A 277 1.45 -14.98 0.69
C GLY A 277 1.69 -15.78 1.96
N TYR A 278 2.65 -15.37 2.80
CA TYR A 278 2.82 -15.93 4.13
C TYR A 278 3.03 -14.84 5.20
N ASN A 279 2.72 -15.18 6.45
CA ASN A 279 2.91 -14.26 7.57
C ASN A 279 4.24 -14.54 8.28
N LEU A 280 4.91 -13.47 8.70
CA LEU A 280 6.14 -13.50 9.46
C LEU A 280 5.83 -13.41 10.97
N ASN A 281 6.75 -13.90 11.81
CA ASN A 281 6.75 -13.55 13.23
C ASN A 281 7.91 -12.59 13.50
N ASP A 282 7.64 -11.29 13.38
CA ASP A 282 8.65 -10.22 13.50
C ASP A 282 9.48 -10.33 14.78
N ARG A 283 8.83 -10.66 15.89
CA ARG A 283 9.53 -10.84 17.16
C ARG A 283 10.57 -11.96 17.07
N GLN A 284 10.21 -13.10 16.48
CA GLN A 284 11.12 -14.22 16.30
C GLN A 284 12.24 -13.89 15.31
N GLU A 285 12.00 -13.04 14.32
CA GLU A 285 13.05 -12.57 13.40
C GLU A 285 14.05 -11.64 14.09
N ILE A 286 13.61 -10.76 15.00
CA ILE A 286 14.54 -9.97 15.84
C ILE A 286 15.48 -10.91 16.61
N LEU A 287 14.95 -12.02 17.15
CA LEU A 287 15.77 -13.04 17.82
C LEU A 287 16.72 -13.75 16.84
N ALA A 288 16.29 -14.03 15.61
CA ALA A 288 17.14 -14.63 14.58
C ALA A 288 18.30 -13.70 14.19
N CYS A 289 18.02 -12.41 14.01
CA CYS A 289 19.03 -11.38 13.77
C CYS A 289 19.99 -11.21 14.96
N ALA A 290 19.48 -11.28 16.19
CA ALA A 290 20.29 -11.24 17.40
C ALA A 290 21.26 -12.43 17.44
N ALA A 291 20.76 -13.65 17.23
CA ALA A 291 21.57 -14.87 17.20
C ALA A 291 22.64 -14.80 16.09
N GLY A 292 22.27 -14.34 14.89
CA GLY A 292 23.20 -14.16 13.78
C GLY A 292 24.32 -13.16 14.08
N ASN A 293 24.01 -12.02 14.68
CA ASN A 293 25.01 -11.00 15.03
C ASN A 293 25.93 -11.44 16.18
N VAL A 294 25.39 -12.12 17.20
CA VAL A 294 26.22 -12.75 18.25
C VAL A 294 27.16 -13.78 17.63
N ALA A 295 26.67 -14.64 16.72
CA ALA A 295 27.52 -15.58 15.99
C ALA A 295 28.60 -14.88 15.15
N SER A 296 28.29 -13.73 14.55
CA SER A 296 29.23 -12.96 13.74
C SER A 296 30.44 -12.50 14.56
N ALA A 297 30.19 -12.05 15.79
CA ALA A 297 31.26 -11.66 16.72
C ALA A 297 32.22 -12.83 17.01
N PHE A 298 31.69 -14.04 17.23
CA PHE A 298 32.49 -15.22 17.55
C PHE A 298 33.28 -15.81 16.36
N VAL A 299 33.03 -15.35 15.14
CA VAL A 299 33.84 -15.67 13.95
C VAL A 299 34.70 -14.48 13.50
N GLY A 300 34.80 -13.43 14.31
CA GLY A 300 35.60 -12.24 14.04
C GLY A 300 35.06 -11.35 12.92
N SER A 301 33.79 -11.52 12.54
CA SER A 301 33.17 -10.78 11.44
C SER A 301 32.49 -9.49 11.92
N CYS A 302 32.20 -8.61 10.97
CA CYS A 302 31.42 -7.40 11.17
C CYS A 302 29.92 -7.71 11.39
N PRO A 303 29.12 -6.74 11.88
CA PRO A 303 27.68 -6.90 12.01
C PRO A 303 27.03 -7.38 10.70
N VAL A 304 26.02 -8.23 10.85
CA VAL A 304 25.33 -8.93 9.75
C VAL A 304 23.85 -8.54 9.73
N ASN A 305 23.25 -8.65 8.55
CA ASN A 305 21.88 -8.19 8.29
C ASN A 305 21.19 -9.06 7.24
N GLY A 306 19.89 -8.86 7.13
CA GLY A 306 19.09 -9.29 6.01
C GLY A 306 19.59 -8.75 4.69
N SER A 307 19.62 -9.59 3.66
CA SER A 307 20.16 -9.20 2.35
C SER A 307 19.10 -9.31 1.27
N ILE A 308 18.64 -8.16 0.81
CA ILE A 308 17.57 -8.05 -0.19
C ILE A 308 18.03 -8.63 -1.54
N SER A 309 19.27 -8.33 -1.95
CA SER A 309 19.85 -8.83 -3.21
C SER A 309 19.93 -10.36 -3.23
N ARG A 310 20.43 -10.97 -2.17
CA ARG A 310 20.51 -12.44 -2.05
C ARG A 310 19.13 -13.08 -1.94
N THR A 311 18.19 -12.45 -1.24
CA THR A 311 16.82 -12.94 -1.13
C THR A 311 16.10 -12.92 -2.47
N SER A 312 16.21 -11.84 -3.24
CA SER A 312 15.63 -11.75 -4.58
C SER A 312 16.17 -12.85 -5.51
N MET A 313 17.47 -13.13 -5.43
CA MET A 313 18.07 -14.24 -6.18
C MET A 313 17.56 -15.59 -5.69
N ASN A 314 17.37 -15.77 -4.38
CA ASN A 314 16.82 -17.00 -3.84
C ASN A 314 15.42 -17.28 -4.40
N GLU A 315 14.55 -16.25 -4.45
CA GLU A 315 13.23 -16.37 -5.08
C GLU A 315 13.33 -16.71 -6.56
N GLN A 316 14.24 -16.07 -7.29
CA GLN A 316 14.46 -16.35 -8.72
C GLN A 316 14.80 -17.83 -8.98
N TYR A 317 15.59 -18.45 -8.10
CA TYR A 317 16.00 -19.85 -8.22
C TYR A 317 15.07 -20.84 -7.52
N GLY A 318 13.96 -20.36 -6.94
CA GLY A 318 12.91 -21.20 -6.38
C GLY A 318 13.23 -21.74 -4.98
N GLY A 319 13.89 -20.95 -4.13
CA GLY A 319 14.03 -21.29 -2.72
C GLY A 319 12.70 -21.23 -1.98
N HIS A 320 12.42 -22.26 -1.17
CA HIS A 320 11.16 -22.45 -0.46
C HIS A 320 11.31 -22.57 1.06
N SER A 321 12.53 -22.69 1.57
CA SER A 321 12.79 -22.77 3.02
C SER A 321 14.21 -22.32 3.41
N GLN A 322 14.45 -22.19 4.73
CA GLN A 322 15.79 -21.90 5.27
C GLN A 322 16.81 -23.04 5.07
N VAL A 323 16.42 -24.17 4.45
CA VAL A 323 17.39 -25.15 3.92
C VAL A 323 18.31 -24.49 2.89
N VAL A 324 17.86 -23.44 2.20
CA VAL A 324 18.71 -22.59 1.33
C VAL A 324 19.87 -22.00 2.13
N SER A 325 19.57 -21.31 3.23
CA SER A 325 20.57 -20.68 4.11
C SER A 325 21.54 -21.70 4.71
N ILE A 326 21.02 -22.87 5.12
CA ILE A 326 21.84 -23.99 5.60
C ILE A 326 22.79 -24.47 4.49
N THR A 327 22.27 -24.68 3.29
CA THR A 327 23.08 -25.12 2.15
C THR A 327 24.11 -24.07 1.76
N ALA A 328 23.75 -22.79 1.80
CA ALA A 328 24.66 -21.69 1.49
C ALA A 328 25.83 -21.64 2.48
N GLY A 329 25.56 -21.72 3.79
CA GLY A 329 26.61 -21.76 4.82
C GLY A 329 27.53 -22.98 4.69
N ILE A 330 26.98 -24.17 4.42
CA ILE A 330 27.78 -25.38 4.18
C ILE A 330 28.62 -25.26 2.90
N THR A 331 28.04 -24.74 1.82
CA THR A 331 28.73 -24.53 0.55
C THR A 331 29.88 -23.54 0.71
N MET A 332 29.66 -22.45 1.46
CA MET A 332 30.71 -21.48 1.80
C MET A 332 31.86 -22.12 2.60
N ALA A 333 31.54 -22.97 3.58
CA ALA A 333 32.55 -23.72 4.34
C ALA A 333 33.37 -24.67 3.45
N ILE A 334 32.72 -25.40 2.53
CA ILE A 334 33.42 -26.26 1.55
C ILE A 334 34.33 -25.42 0.65
N LEU A 335 33.85 -24.26 0.21
CA LEU A 335 34.61 -23.35 -0.64
C LEU A 335 35.87 -22.84 0.06
N LEU A 336 35.77 -22.41 1.32
CA LEU A 336 36.91 -21.96 2.11
C LEU A 336 37.95 -23.04 2.41
N LEU A 337 37.53 -24.31 2.46
CA LEU A 337 38.41 -25.44 2.70
C LEU A 337 39.18 -25.88 1.45
N PHE A 338 38.54 -25.86 0.27
CA PHE A 338 39.07 -26.52 -0.92
C PHE A 338 39.25 -25.63 -2.16
N PHE A 339 38.58 -24.48 -2.22
CA PHE A 339 38.41 -23.71 -3.45
C PHE A 339 38.81 -22.23 -3.34
N THR A 340 39.43 -21.75 -2.26
CA THR A 340 39.78 -20.32 -2.13
C THR A 340 40.74 -19.81 -3.22
N GLY A 341 41.55 -20.70 -3.80
CA GLY A 341 42.51 -20.36 -4.85
C GLY A 341 41.89 -19.75 -6.11
N PHE A 342 40.62 -20.00 -6.42
CA PHE A 342 39.98 -19.38 -7.60
C PHE A 342 39.50 -17.95 -7.35
N ILE A 343 39.24 -17.56 -6.10
CA ILE A 343 38.58 -16.29 -5.75
C ILE A 343 39.37 -15.10 -6.30
N GLY A 344 40.71 -15.15 -6.18
CA GLY A 344 41.61 -14.10 -6.65
C GLY A 344 41.65 -13.91 -8.17
N TYR A 345 40.99 -14.77 -8.95
CA TYR A 345 40.90 -14.64 -10.41
C TYR A 345 39.62 -13.92 -10.87
N LEU A 346 38.71 -13.59 -9.96
CA LEU A 346 37.43 -12.98 -10.33
C LEU A 346 37.57 -11.48 -10.60
N PRO A 347 37.19 -11.00 -11.80
CA PRO A 347 37.17 -9.58 -12.09
C PRO A 347 36.07 -8.84 -11.32
N ILE A 348 36.42 -7.75 -10.63
CA ILE A 348 35.46 -6.91 -9.89
C ILE A 348 34.28 -6.44 -10.78
N PRO A 349 34.49 -5.97 -12.04
CA PRO A 349 33.39 -5.43 -12.84
C PRO A 349 32.30 -6.46 -13.18
N VAL A 350 32.68 -7.73 -13.32
CA VAL A 350 31.76 -8.85 -13.55
C VAL A 350 30.86 -9.06 -12.32
N LEU A 351 31.45 -9.00 -11.13
CA LEU A 351 30.75 -9.18 -9.86
C LEU A 351 29.82 -8.00 -9.57
N THR A 352 30.30 -6.78 -9.82
CA THR A 352 29.51 -5.54 -9.72
C THR A 352 28.27 -5.59 -10.60
N ALA A 353 28.39 -6.09 -11.83
CA ALA A 353 27.26 -6.26 -12.75
C ALA A 353 26.22 -7.25 -12.24
N ILE A 354 26.65 -8.35 -11.59
CA ILE A 354 25.72 -9.32 -10.96
C ILE A 354 24.92 -8.64 -9.84
N VAL A 355 25.59 -7.86 -8.98
CA VAL A 355 24.94 -7.13 -7.87
C VAL A 355 23.94 -6.10 -8.38
N ILE A 356 24.34 -5.25 -9.34
CA ILE A 356 23.44 -4.25 -9.94
C ILE A 356 22.23 -4.93 -10.58
N SER A 357 22.44 -6.02 -11.32
CA SER A 357 21.34 -6.73 -11.96
C SER A 357 20.30 -7.21 -10.94
N ALA A 358 20.74 -7.78 -9.82
CA ALA A 358 19.84 -8.31 -8.79
C ALA A 358 19.02 -7.18 -8.11
N LEU A 359 19.65 -6.03 -7.84
CA LEU A 359 18.99 -4.91 -7.16
C LEU A 359 17.97 -4.18 -8.05
N MET A 360 18.22 -4.10 -9.36
CA MET A 360 17.26 -3.47 -10.27
C MET A 360 15.90 -4.18 -10.31
N ASP A 361 15.84 -5.46 -9.95
CA ASP A 361 14.58 -6.23 -9.88
C ASP A 361 13.83 -6.03 -8.56
N VAL A 362 14.51 -5.47 -7.56
CA VAL A 362 13.98 -5.19 -6.22
C VAL A 362 13.34 -3.81 -6.16
N VAL A 363 13.82 -2.86 -6.98
CA VAL A 363 13.22 -1.51 -7.06
C VAL A 363 11.73 -1.64 -7.42
N GLU A 364 10.86 -1.11 -6.55
CA GLU A 364 9.39 -1.29 -6.61
C GLU A 364 8.73 -0.35 -7.64
N VAL A 365 9.17 -0.43 -8.90
CA VAL A 365 8.68 0.42 -9.99
C VAL A 365 7.19 0.20 -10.27
N HIS A 366 6.73 -1.04 -10.23
CA HIS A 366 5.32 -1.37 -10.45
C HIS A 366 4.41 -0.77 -9.38
N LEU A 367 4.82 -0.85 -8.10
CA LEU A 367 4.08 -0.23 -7.01
C LEU A 367 4.06 1.29 -7.15
N CYS A 368 5.21 1.92 -7.48
CA CYS A 368 5.29 3.36 -7.72
C CYS A 368 4.29 3.84 -8.79
N ILE A 369 4.24 3.15 -9.95
CA ILE A 369 3.30 3.49 -11.03
C ILE A 369 1.84 3.26 -10.59
N ARG A 370 1.56 2.17 -9.87
CA ARG A 370 0.23 1.86 -9.35
C ARG A 370 -0.25 2.94 -8.38
N LEU A 371 0.59 3.34 -7.43
CA LEU A 371 0.28 4.39 -6.46
C LEU A 371 0.05 5.73 -7.16
N PHE A 372 0.87 6.10 -8.15
CA PHE A 372 0.69 7.34 -8.91
C PHE A 372 -0.67 7.46 -9.60
N ARG A 373 -1.23 6.32 -10.04
CA ARG A 373 -2.56 6.24 -10.68
C ARG A 373 -3.72 6.18 -9.69
N LEU A 374 -3.54 5.51 -8.54
CA LEU A 374 -4.63 5.26 -7.58
C LEU A 374 -4.74 6.31 -6.47
N SER A 375 -3.62 6.77 -5.92
CA SER A 375 -3.60 7.63 -4.73
C SER A 375 -2.37 8.53 -4.75
N LYS A 376 -2.59 9.82 -5.06
CA LYS A 376 -1.52 10.84 -5.05
C LYS A 376 -0.86 10.97 -3.67
N GLN A 377 -1.62 10.77 -2.60
CA GLN A 377 -1.12 10.81 -1.22
C GLN A 377 -0.20 9.62 -0.92
N ASP A 378 -0.59 8.39 -1.30
CA ASP A 378 0.28 7.24 -1.09
C ASP A 378 1.53 7.29 -1.97
N PHE A 379 1.39 7.83 -3.19
CA PHE A 379 2.53 8.10 -4.05
C PHE A 379 3.52 9.11 -3.42
N SER A 380 3.03 10.19 -2.82
CA SER A 380 3.90 11.18 -2.17
C SER A 380 4.64 10.59 -0.97
N ILE A 381 3.98 9.73 -0.18
CA ILE A 381 4.58 8.99 0.94
C ILE A 381 5.69 8.05 0.44
N PHE A 382 5.42 7.29 -0.63
CA PHE A 382 6.41 6.42 -1.26
C PHE A 382 7.65 7.21 -1.70
N MET A 383 7.44 8.34 -2.40
CA MET A 383 8.54 9.17 -2.89
C MET A 383 9.31 9.82 -1.75
N ALA A 384 8.63 10.32 -0.72
CA ALA A 384 9.26 10.92 0.44
C ALA A 384 10.13 9.91 1.19
N ALA A 385 9.65 8.67 1.39
CA ALA A 385 10.45 7.60 1.99
C ALA A 385 11.70 7.26 1.13
N CYS A 386 11.53 7.11 -0.19
CA CYS A 386 12.62 6.82 -1.12
C CYS A 386 13.69 7.93 -1.13
N ILE A 387 13.26 9.19 -1.25
CA ILE A 387 14.15 10.36 -1.25
C ILE A 387 14.85 10.51 0.10
N SER A 388 14.13 10.31 1.21
CA SER A 388 14.72 10.39 2.54
C SER A 388 15.85 9.38 2.73
N VAL A 389 15.68 8.14 2.25
CA VAL A 389 16.77 7.15 2.27
C VAL A 389 17.97 7.60 1.44
N LEU A 390 17.74 8.13 0.23
CA LEU A 390 18.83 8.55 -0.66
C LEU A 390 19.64 9.73 -0.11
N PHE A 391 18.99 10.70 0.52
CA PHE A 391 19.63 11.94 0.99
C PHE A 391 20.11 11.88 2.43
N LEU A 392 19.40 11.15 3.30
CA LEU A 392 19.63 11.13 4.74
C LEU A 392 20.09 9.76 5.23
N GLY A 393 20.08 8.73 4.39
CA GLY A 393 20.42 7.37 4.76
C GLY A 393 19.25 6.58 5.34
N THR A 394 19.48 5.29 5.60
CA THR A 394 18.40 4.32 5.87
C THR A 394 17.69 4.57 7.20
N ILE A 395 18.42 4.99 8.25
CA ILE A 395 17.84 5.29 9.58
C ILE A 395 16.78 6.38 9.48
N TYR A 396 17.15 7.54 8.94
CA TYR A 396 16.24 8.68 8.83
C TYR A 396 15.13 8.40 7.82
N GLY A 397 15.43 7.65 6.75
CA GLY A 397 14.43 7.17 5.81
C GLY A 397 13.29 6.37 6.45
N VAL A 398 13.60 5.42 7.34
CA VAL A 398 12.58 4.67 8.09
C VAL A 398 11.81 5.59 9.02
N LEU A 399 12.49 6.42 9.80
CA LEU A 399 11.85 7.30 10.78
C LEU A 399 10.86 8.27 10.11
N ILE A 400 11.29 8.91 9.03
CA ILE A 400 10.45 9.83 8.24
C ILE A 400 9.28 9.06 7.61
N GLY A 401 9.54 7.86 7.08
CA GLY A 401 8.51 6.99 6.55
C GLY A 401 7.41 6.68 7.58
N VAL A 402 7.81 6.21 8.77
CA VAL A 402 6.90 5.91 9.89
C VAL A 402 6.10 7.15 10.29
N LEU A 403 6.75 8.30 10.45
CA LEU A 403 6.07 9.56 10.81
C LEU A 403 5.07 10.00 9.73
N LEU A 404 5.40 9.85 8.45
CA LEU A 404 4.50 10.13 7.34
C LEU A 404 3.31 9.16 7.30
N SER A 405 3.52 7.87 7.60
CA SER A 405 2.42 6.90 7.74
C SER A 405 1.46 7.32 8.86
N PHE A 406 1.99 7.69 10.03
CA PHE A 406 1.15 8.18 11.13
C PHE A 406 0.38 9.44 10.75
N PHE A 407 1.07 10.41 10.14
CA PHE A 407 0.43 11.64 9.69
C PHE A 407 -0.69 11.34 8.68
N ALA A 408 -0.46 10.46 7.71
CA ALA A 408 -1.46 10.09 6.72
C ALA A 408 -2.71 9.45 7.34
N VAL A 409 -2.54 8.54 8.32
CA VAL A 409 -3.65 7.94 9.06
C VAL A 409 -4.41 9.00 9.87
N ILE A 410 -3.69 9.89 10.55
CA ILE A 410 -4.29 10.98 11.33
C ILE A 410 -5.07 11.92 10.42
N THR A 411 -4.51 12.36 9.30
CA THR A 411 -5.21 13.25 8.35
C THR A 411 -6.46 12.59 7.79
N LYS A 412 -6.41 11.29 7.46
CA LYS A 412 -7.56 10.54 6.95
C LYS A 412 -8.67 10.41 7.99
N SER A 413 -8.32 10.14 9.25
CA SER A 413 -9.30 10.05 10.35
C SER A 413 -9.81 11.43 10.79
N ALA A 414 -8.99 12.48 10.64
CA ALA A 414 -9.36 13.85 10.96
C ALA A 414 -10.37 14.45 9.97
N ASN A 415 -10.41 13.99 8.72
CA ASN A 415 -11.37 14.44 7.72
C ASN A 415 -12.09 13.24 7.07
N PRO A 416 -13.01 12.60 7.80
CA PRO A 416 -13.71 11.41 7.33
C PRO A 416 -14.75 11.75 6.26
N THR A 417 -15.22 10.73 5.56
CA THR A 417 -16.37 10.87 4.65
C THR A 417 -17.61 11.25 5.44
N ARG A 418 -18.38 12.19 4.91
CA ARG A 418 -19.57 12.75 5.57
C ARG A 418 -20.60 13.13 4.52
N SER A 419 -21.86 13.12 4.90
CA SER A 419 -22.96 13.40 3.98
C SER A 419 -24.14 14.02 4.71
N PHE A 420 -24.87 14.88 4.00
CA PHE A 420 -26.20 15.29 4.40
C PHE A 420 -27.20 14.28 3.85
N LEU A 421 -28.22 13.96 4.65
CA LEU A 421 -29.21 12.94 4.32
C LEU A 421 -30.55 13.57 3.94
N GLY A 422 -31.25 12.91 3.03
CA GLY A 422 -32.62 13.21 2.62
C GLY A 422 -33.46 11.94 2.50
N VAL A 423 -34.64 12.08 1.91
CA VAL A 423 -35.57 10.98 1.66
C VAL A 423 -35.81 10.88 0.16
N ILE A 424 -35.81 9.66 -0.36
CA ILE A 424 -36.27 9.38 -1.72
C ILE A 424 -37.78 9.10 -1.62
N PRO A 425 -38.64 9.88 -2.29
CA PRO A 425 -40.08 9.73 -2.18
C PRO A 425 -40.55 8.32 -2.58
N GLY A 426 -41.24 7.64 -1.66
CA GLY A 426 -41.72 6.27 -1.87
C GLY A 426 -40.74 5.17 -1.42
N LYS A 427 -39.48 5.50 -1.08
CA LYS A 427 -38.52 4.56 -0.48
C LYS A 427 -38.46 4.71 1.04
N ASP A 428 -38.29 3.58 1.72
CA ASP A 428 -38.01 3.56 3.15
C ASP A 428 -36.52 3.80 3.39
N GLY A 429 -36.18 4.84 4.17
CA GLY A 429 -34.81 5.11 4.60
C GLY A 429 -34.38 6.55 4.42
N TYR A 430 -33.09 6.79 4.67
CA TYR A 430 -32.45 8.10 4.55
C TYR A 430 -31.19 7.95 3.69
N TYR A 431 -31.04 8.82 2.71
CA TYR A 431 -30.09 8.67 1.60
C TYR A 431 -29.21 9.91 1.46
N ASP A 432 -27.95 9.71 1.05
CA ASP A 432 -27.00 10.80 0.79
C ASP A 432 -27.50 11.69 -0.36
N LEU A 433 -27.67 12.99 -0.08
CA LEU A 433 -28.18 13.99 -1.01
C LEU A 433 -27.25 14.24 -2.22
N ILE A 434 -25.94 14.03 -2.05
CA ILE A 434 -24.96 14.27 -3.12
C ILE A 434 -24.90 13.05 -4.05
N ARG A 435 -25.02 11.85 -3.49
CA ARG A 435 -24.89 10.60 -4.26
C ARG A 435 -26.18 10.18 -4.94
N ASN A 436 -27.35 10.55 -4.41
CA ASN A 436 -28.64 10.13 -4.92
C ASN A 436 -29.41 11.33 -5.47
N VAL A 437 -29.57 11.38 -6.79
CA VAL A 437 -30.24 12.50 -7.49
C VAL A 437 -31.68 12.69 -7.06
N HIS A 438 -32.35 11.61 -6.64
CA HIS A 438 -33.75 11.63 -6.20
C HIS A 438 -33.94 11.73 -4.68
N ALA A 439 -32.86 11.94 -3.92
CA ALA A 439 -32.95 12.21 -2.49
C ALA A 439 -33.18 13.70 -2.25
N TYR A 440 -34.24 14.04 -1.52
CA TYR A 440 -34.57 15.43 -1.19
C TYR A 440 -34.52 15.65 0.32
N PRO A 441 -34.08 16.83 0.80
CA PRO A 441 -34.10 17.13 2.22
C PRO A 441 -35.54 17.22 2.73
N ILE A 442 -35.74 16.81 3.98
CA ILE A 442 -37.00 17.06 4.69
C ILE A 442 -36.99 18.54 5.06
N LYS A 443 -38.08 19.23 4.73
CA LYS A 443 -38.22 20.66 4.97
C LYS A 443 -37.98 21.00 6.44
N ASP A 444 -37.21 22.06 6.67
CA ASP A 444 -36.82 22.56 7.99
C ASP A 444 -36.01 21.56 8.86
N VAL A 445 -35.49 20.46 8.27
CA VAL A 445 -34.69 19.43 8.95
C VAL A 445 -33.33 19.27 8.30
N VAL A 446 -32.27 19.35 9.12
CA VAL A 446 -30.91 18.99 8.72
C VAL A 446 -30.57 17.61 9.29
N MET A 447 -30.34 16.62 8.42
CA MET A 447 -29.83 15.31 8.81
C MET A 447 -28.39 15.16 8.32
N TYR A 448 -27.47 14.81 9.21
CA TYR A 448 -26.04 14.76 8.91
C TYR A 448 -25.43 13.45 9.40
N GLN A 449 -24.78 12.73 8.48
CA GLN A 449 -24.08 11.48 8.77
C GLN A 449 -22.58 11.71 8.82
N PHE A 450 -21.98 11.36 9.96
CA PHE A 450 -20.54 11.44 10.18
C PHE A 450 -19.92 10.05 10.27
N ASN A 451 -19.08 9.67 9.30
CA ASN A 451 -18.61 8.29 9.16
C ASN A 451 -17.28 7.97 9.86
N GLU A 452 -17.07 8.43 11.09
CA GLU A 452 -15.89 8.11 11.92
C GLU A 452 -16.16 8.41 13.41
N ASN A 453 -15.31 7.90 14.30
CA ASN A 453 -15.28 8.32 15.70
C ASN A 453 -15.06 9.84 15.83
N LEU A 454 -15.64 10.46 16.86
CA LEU A 454 -15.54 11.90 17.08
C LEU A 454 -14.50 12.21 18.15
N PHE A 455 -13.51 13.02 17.83
CA PHE A 455 -12.43 13.36 18.75
C PHE A 455 -11.89 14.76 18.47
N PHE A 456 -10.93 15.22 19.27
CA PHE A 456 -10.41 16.59 19.23
C PHE A 456 -9.99 17.09 17.84
N ALA A 457 -9.58 16.21 16.93
CA ALA A 457 -9.08 16.61 15.61
C ALA A 457 -10.19 16.85 14.57
N ASN A 458 -11.36 16.22 14.73
CA ASN A 458 -12.42 16.24 13.72
C ASN A 458 -13.76 16.83 14.21
N VAL A 459 -13.96 16.98 15.52
CA VAL A 459 -15.23 17.55 16.04
C VAL A 459 -15.52 18.95 15.52
N LYS A 460 -14.47 19.74 15.28
CA LYS A 460 -14.61 21.09 14.72
C LYS A 460 -15.26 21.06 13.34
N ILE A 461 -14.91 20.07 12.52
CA ILE A 461 -15.47 19.93 11.17
C ILE A 461 -16.96 19.62 11.24
N LEU A 462 -17.36 18.67 12.10
CA LEU A 462 -18.77 18.36 12.34
C LEU A 462 -19.54 19.61 12.79
N GLN A 463 -18.94 20.40 13.69
CA GLN A 463 -19.55 21.63 14.17
C GLN A 463 -19.71 22.67 13.04
N GLU A 464 -18.65 22.94 12.26
CA GLU A 464 -18.68 23.89 11.15
C GLU A 464 -19.70 23.45 10.07
N ASP A 465 -19.73 22.17 9.69
CA ASP A 465 -20.69 21.67 8.69
C ASP A 465 -22.14 21.84 9.16
N LEU A 466 -22.43 21.57 10.45
CA LEU A 466 -23.78 21.73 11.01
C LEU A 466 -24.16 23.20 11.17
N GLU A 467 -23.25 24.04 11.64
CA GLU A 467 -23.48 25.49 11.77
C GLU A 467 -23.71 26.15 10.39
N ASP A 468 -22.98 25.71 9.34
CA ASP A 468 -23.14 26.21 7.97
C ASP A 468 -24.43 25.71 7.30
N ALA A 469 -24.92 24.51 7.67
CA ALA A 469 -26.14 23.94 7.12
C ALA A 469 -27.44 24.48 7.75
N VAL A 470 -27.35 25.05 8.96
CA VAL A 470 -28.52 25.60 9.67
C VAL A 470 -28.96 26.92 9.05
N SER A 471 -30.23 26.97 8.64
CA SER A 471 -30.91 28.16 8.13
C SER A 471 -31.85 28.77 9.20
N PRO A 472 -32.32 30.02 9.02
CA PRO A 472 -33.29 30.64 9.95
C PRO A 472 -34.61 29.87 10.12
N ASP A 473 -34.97 29.06 9.12
CA ASP A 473 -36.20 28.27 9.11
C ASP A 473 -35.99 26.86 9.74
N THR A 474 -34.74 26.45 9.93
CA THR A 474 -34.39 25.12 10.47
C THR A 474 -35.00 24.91 11.84
N GLN A 475 -35.79 23.84 12.00
CA GLN A 475 -36.43 23.46 13.26
C GLN A 475 -35.72 22.27 13.92
N VAL A 476 -35.07 21.40 13.14
CA VAL A 476 -34.49 20.15 13.65
C VAL A 476 -33.12 19.88 13.04
N VAL A 477 -32.16 19.48 13.89
CA VAL A 477 -30.86 18.97 13.49
C VAL A 477 -30.68 17.56 14.05
N ILE A 478 -30.38 16.59 13.19
CA ILE A 478 -30.18 15.19 13.54
C ILE A 478 -28.79 14.76 13.09
N ILE A 479 -27.98 14.28 14.04
CA ILE A 479 -26.74 13.57 13.74
C ILE A 479 -27.04 12.07 13.65
N ASP A 480 -26.80 11.49 12.49
CA ASP A 480 -26.66 10.04 12.32
C ASP A 480 -25.26 9.62 12.82
N ALA A 481 -25.24 9.07 14.03
CA ALA A 481 -24.03 8.65 14.74
C ALA A 481 -23.77 7.14 14.62
N ARG A 482 -24.32 6.47 13.59
CA ARG A 482 -24.13 5.02 13.36
C ARG A 482 -22.67 4.59 13.27
N ALA A 483 -21.79 5.45 12.77
CA ALA A 483 -20.35 5.19 12.66
C ALA A 483 -19.52 5.78 13.83
N ILE A 484 -20.14 6.56 14.73
CA ILE A 484 -19.47 7.14 15.90
C ILE A 484 -19.47 6.09 17.02
N ASN A 485 -18.40 5.31 17.10
CA ASN A 485 -18.26 4.25 18.12
C ASN A 485 -17.60 4.74 19.41
N ASN A 486 -16.86 5.84 19.33
CA ASN A 486 -16.04 6.37 20.40
C ASN A 486 -16.03 7.90 20.37
N ILE A 487 -16.04 8.52 21.55
CA ILE A 487 -15.83 9.97 21.70
C ILE A 487 -14.79 10.30 22.78
N ASP A 488 -14.03 11.38 22.57
CA ASP A 488 -13.15 11.93 23.59
C ASP A 488 -13.81 13.10 24.35
N ILE A 489 -13.13 13.60 25.39
CA ILE A 489 -13.65 14.68 26.24
C ILE A 489 -13.86 15.99 25.47
N THR A 490 -12.96 16.30 24.52
CA THR A 490 -13.05 17.53 23.72
C THR A 490 -14.27 17.48 22.80
N ALA A 491 -14.51 16.33 22.17
CA ALA A 491 -15.66 16.09 21.32
C ALA A 491 -16.97 16.12 22.13
N ALA A 492 -16.98 15.52 23.31
CA ALA A 492 -18.13 15.55 24.20
C ALA A 492 -18.51 16.98 24.61
N ASP A 493 -17.54 17.78 25.06
CA ASP A 493 -17.77 19.18 25.46
C ASP A 493 -18.28 20.03 24.29
N ARG A 494 -17.73 19.83 23.08
CA ARG A 494 -18.17 20.53 21.87
C ARG A 494 -19.56 20.12 21.42
N LEU A 495 -19.92 18.83 21.52
CA LEU A 495 -21.28 18.37 21.25
C LEU A 495 -22.29 18.99 22.24
N ALA A 496 -21.93 19.07 23.52
CA ALA A 496 -22.77 19.72 24.51
C ALA A 496 -22.93 21.23 24.25
N GLU A 497 -21.84 21.92 23.87
CA GLU A 497 -21.88 23.33 23.48
C GLU A 497 -22.76 23.54 22.23
N LEU A 498 -22.60 22.71 21.20
CA LEU A 498 -23.42 22.74 19.99
C LEU A 498 -24.89 22.53 20.31
N SER A 499 -25.21 21.51 21.13
CA SER A 499 -26.58 21.24 21.58
C SER A 499 -27.20 22.44 22.29
N SER A 500 -26.45 23.07 23.21
CA SER A 500 -26.92 24.26 23.93
C SER A 500 -27.18 25.42 22.97
N ARG A 501 -26.27 25.68 22.03
CA ARG A 501 -26.43 26.76 21.03
C ARG A 501 -27.65 26.55 20.13
N LEU A 502 -27.85 25.34 19.63
CA LEU A 502 -29.01 24.99 18.80
C LEU A 502 -30.30 25.13 19.61
N THR A 503 -30.29 24.70 20.87
CA THR A 503 -31.44 24.86 21.78
C THR A 503 -31.76 26.33 22.07
N ASP A 504 -30.73 27.18 22.23
CA ASP A 504 -30.91 28.63 22.41
C ASP A 504 -31.51 29.31 21.16
N LEU A 505 -31.27 28.76 19.97
CA LEU A 505 -31.90 29.17 18.71
C LEU A 505 -33.33 28.61 18.53
N GLY A 506 -33.80 27.75 19.44
CA GLY A 506 -35.09 27.08 19.35
C GLY A 506 -35.10 25.86 18.42
N ILE A 507 -33.92 25.36 18.04
CA ILE A 507 -33.75 24.21 17.14
C ILE A 507 -33.63 22.93 17.96
N HIS A 508 -34.43 21.92 17.63
CA HIS A 508 -34.36 20.61 18.25
C HIS A 508 -33.11 19.84 17.77
N PHE A 509 -32.20 19.52 18.68
CA PHE A 509 -30.99 18.77 18.39
C PHE A 509 -31.09 17.31 18.84
N TYR A 510 -30.71 16.37 17.97
CA TYR A 510 -30.72 14.94 18.25
C TYR A 510 -29.45 14.22 17.80
N ILE A 511 -29.01 13.26 18.61
CA ILE A 511 -28.00 12.24 18.28
C ILE A 511 -28.71 10.89 18.18
N THR A 512 -28.53 10.20 17.06
CA THR A 512 -29.29 8.97 16.70
C THR A 512 -28.41 7.85 16.16
N GLU A 513 -28.95 6.63 16.09
CA GLU A 513 -28.33 5.46 15.44
C GLU A 513 -27.02 4.96 16.06
N HIS A 514 -26.55 5.55 17.17
CA HIS A 514 -25.33 5.16 17.86
C HIS A 514 -25.47 3.89 18.71
N THR A 515 -24.31 3.30 19.02
CA THR A 515 -24.23 2.11 19.87
C THR A 515 -24.45 2.44 21.36
N GLU A 516 -24.77 1.42 22.16
CA GLU A 516 -24.88 1.58 23.62
C GLU A 516 -23.58 2.07 24.26
N LYS A 517 -22.43 1.67 23.71
CA LYS A 517 -21.10 2.09 24.18
C LYS A 517 -20.97 3.61 24.18
N LEU A 518 -21.45 4.28 23.14
CA LEU A 518 -21.40 5.74 23.08
C LEU A 518 -22.23 6.39 24.22
N ASN A 519 -23.37 5.80 24.59
CA ASN A 519 -24.15 6.27 25.75
C ASN A 519 -23.39 6.10 27.07
N GLN A 520 -22.64 5.00 27.23
CA GLN A 520 -21.80 4.78 28.41
C GLN A 520 -20.71 5.85 28.50
N GLN A 521 -20.09 6.20 27.37
CA GLN A 521 -19.05 7.23 27.32
C GLN A 521 -19.60 8.64 27.58
N MET A 522 -20.75 9.00 27.01
CA MET A 522 -21.41 10.26 27.32
C MET A 522 -21.67 10.43 28.83
N ARG A 523 -22.04 9.35 29.53
CA ARG A 523 -22.18 9.36 31.00
C ARG A 523 -20.85 9.54 31.72
N GLN A 524 -19.79 8.87 31.28
CA GLN A 524 -18.47 8.96 31.89
C GLN A 524 -17.81 10.34 31.66
N LEU A 525 -18.04 10.94 30.51
CA LEU A 525 -17.47 12.22 30.09
C LEU A 525 -18.27 13.44 30.59
N GLY A 526 -19.35 13.23 31.36
CA GLY A 526 -20.11 14.31 31.98
C GLY A 526 -21.20 14.96 31.11
N VAL A 527 -21.45 14.43 29.90
CA VAL A 527 -22.48 14.90 28.98
C VAL A 527 -23.77 14.06 29.04
N GLU A 528 -24.03 13.41 30.18
CA GLU A 528 -25.27 12.65 30.43
C GLU A 528 -26.54 13.52 30.31
N HIS A 529 -26.43 14.82 30.56
CA HIS A 529 -27.56 15.74 30.46
C HIS A 529 -28.20 15.69 29.06
N LEU A 530 -27.42 15.51 27.98
CA LEU A 530 -27.95 15.30 26.62
C LEU A 530 -28.92 14.12 26.55
N ILE A 531 -28.63 13.02 27.27
CA ILE A 531 -29.52 11.86 27.35
C ILE A 531 -30.77 12.20 28.16
N ARG A 532 -30.62 12.88 29.31
CA ARG A 532 -31.72 13.20 30.23
C ARG A 532 -32.70 14.23 29.66
N GLU A 533 -32.19 15.18 28.89
CA GLU A 533 -32.94 16.26 28.24
C GLU A 533 -33.62 15.81 26.94
N GLY A 534 -33.31 14.60 26.47
CA GLY A 534 -33.98 14.00 25.31
C GLY A 534 -33.29 14.24 23.98
N HIS A 535 -32.11 14.86 23.96
CA HIS A 535 -31.28 15.04 22.76
C HIS A 535 -30.73 13.72 22.18
N VAL A 536 -31.01 12.59 22.82
CA VAL A 536 -30.55 11.27 22.39
C VAL A 536 -31.76 10.39 22.09
N ARG A 537 -31.83 9.86 20.86
CA ARG A 537 -32.89 8.96 20.40
C ARG A 537 -32.27 7.74 19.73
N ARG A 538 -32.98 6.61 19.75
CA ARG A 538 -32.43 5.35 19.22
C ARG A 538 -32.33 5.37 17.70
N THR A 539 -33.31 5.97 17.02
CA THR A 539 -33.38 6.02 15.56
C THR A 539 -33.72 7.42 15.07
N ILE A 540 -33.37 7.72 13.81
CA ILE A 540 -33.75 8.99 13.15
C ILE A 540 -35.27 9.17 13.18
N LEU A 541 -36.03 8.11 12.90
CA LEU A 541 -37.50 8.13 12.95
C LEU A 541 -38.03 8.55 14.33
N ALA A 542 -37.42 8.07 15.41
CA ALA A 542 -37.83 8.45 16.76
C ALA A 542 -37.53 9.92 17.06
N ALA A 543 -36.44 10.47 16.52
CA ALA A 543 -36.13 11.90 16.63
C ALA A 543 -37.10 12.77 15.83
N LEU A 544 -37.46 12.37 14.61
CA LEU A 544 -38.46 13.08 13.79
C LEU A 544 -39.83 13.11 14.48
N HIS A 545 -40.29 11.98 15.01
CA HIS A 545 -41.56 11.93 15.75
C HIS A 545 -41.55 12.78 17.02
N ASP A 546 -40.41 12.87 17.72
CA ASP A 546 -40.24 13.70 18.92
C ASP A 546 -40.28 15.21 18.58
N ALA A 547 -39.96 15.57 17.34
CA ALA A 547 -40.11 16.92 16.78
C ALA A 547 -41.45 17.15 16.05
N ASP A 548 -42.43 16.26 16.24
CA ASP A 548 -43.75 16.30 15.59
C ASP A 548 -43.72 16.22 14.05
N ILE A 549 -42.66 15.63 13.49
CA ILE A 549 -42.49 15.40 12.04
C ILE A 549 -42.83 13.94 11.73
N TYR A 550 -43.93 13.72 10.99
CA TYR A 550 -44.45 12.39 10.65
C TYR A 550 -44.50 12.19 9.14
N ALA A 551 -44.32 10.94 8.70
CA ALA A 551 -44.51 10.58 7.30
C ALA A 551 -46.00 10.69 6.89
N PRO A 552 -46.32 11.11 5.65
CA PRO A 552 -45.39 11.52 4.59
C PRO A 552 -44.77 12.89 4.87
N TYR A 553 -43.44 12.98 4.73
CA TYR A 553 -42.68 14.19 5.04
C TYR A 553 -42.92 15.28 3.99
N GLU A 554 -42.90 16.55 4.41
CA GLU A 554 -42.79 17.67 3.48
C GLU A 554 -41.31 17.76 3.04
N LEU A 555 -41.06 17.67 1.73
CA LEU A 555 -39.72 17.64 1.14
C LEU A 555 -39.45 18.94 0.38
N ASP A 556 -38.22 19.43 0.47
CA ASP A 556 -37.74 20.59 -0.28
C ASP A 556 -37.34 20.18 -1.71
N ILE A 557 -38.37 19.92 -2.53
CA ILE A 557 -38.22 19.55 -3.94
C ILE A 557 -38.18 20.84 -4.79
N PRO A 558 -37.22 20.99 -5.72
CA PRO A 558 -37.19 22.11 -6.69
C PRO A 558 -38.49 22.20 -7.50
N ASP A 559 -38.96 23.41 -7.80
CA ASP A 559 -40.23 23.61 -8.53
C ASP A 559 -40.27 22.92 -9.91
N SER A 560 -39.11 22.78 -10.57
CA SER A 560 -38.93 22.06 -11.84
C SER A 560 -39.25 20.56 -11.74
N GLU A 561 -39.11 19.97 -10.55
CA GLU A 561 -39.21 18.52 -10.30
C GLU A 561 -40.47 18.12 -9.54
N LYS A 562 -41.23 19.09 -9.01
CA LYS A 562 -42.47 18.80 -8.27
C LYS A 562 -43.49 18.03 -9.09
N GLU A 563 -43.63 18.30 -10.39
CA GLU A 563 -44.56 17.56 -11.26
C GLU A 563 -44.09 16.13 -11.54
N SER A 564 -42.79 15.92 -11.77
CA SER A 564 -42.22 14.59 -12.01
C SER A 564 -42.25 13.72 -10.76
N VAL A 565 -41.86 14.24 -9.60
CA VAL A 565 -41.88 13.51 -8.33
C VAL A 565 -43.31 13.13 -7.93
N LYS A 566 -44.28 14.02 -8.14
CA LYS A 566 -45.70 13.74 -7.84
C LYS A 566 -46.28 12.67 -8.76
N LEU A 567 -45.84 12.63 -10.03
CA LEU A 567 -46.14 11.51 -10.92
C LEU A 567 -45.43 10.21 -10.48
N ASN A 568 -44.21 10.27 -9.96
CA ASN A 568 -43.47 9.08 -9.52
C ASN A 568 -44.07 8.44 -8.25
N LEU A 569 -44.39 9.26 -7.25
CA LEU A 569 -45.01 8.85 -5.97
C LEU A 569 -46.40 8.19 -6.09
N THR A 570 -47.14 8.49 -7.16
CA THR A 570 -48.54 8.05 -7.29
C THR A 570 -48.66 6.66 -7.92
N PHE A 571 -47.58 6.12 -8.50
CA PHE A 571 -47.67 4.97 -9.41
C PHE A 571 -46.59 3.90 -9.25
N LEU A 572 -45.71 3.94 -8.23
CA LEU A 572 -44.56 3.02 -8.12
C LEU A 572 -44.15 2.68 -6.68
N PRO A 573 -43.87 1.39 -6.39
CA PRO A 573 -42.93 1.00 -5.34
C PRO A 573 -41.50 1.41 -5.70
N ALA A 574 -40.78 1.95 -4.72
CA ALA A 574 -39.35 2.28 -4.75
C ALA A 574 -38.43 1.24 -5.41
N GLU A 575 -38.72 -0.02 -5.12
CA GLU A 575 -37.89 -1.19 -5.48
C GLU A 575 -37.79 -1.40 -7.00
N ASP A 576 -38.72 -0.83 -7.78
CA ASP A 576 -38.76 -0.97 -9.24
C ASP A 576 -37.96 0.11 -10.00
N GLU A 577 -37.54 1.18 -9.32
CA GLU A 577 -36.73 2.29 -9.87
C GLU A 577 -35.21 2.11 -9.54
N ASP A 578 -34.86 1.14 -8.68
CA ASP A 578 -33.64 1.14 -7.85
C ASP A 578 -32.34 0.64 -8.48
N THR A 579 -32.35 0.25 -9.75
CA THR A 579 -31.37 -0.76 -10.16
C THR A 579 -30.21 -0.15 -10.97
N LEU A 580 -30.45 0.96 -11.69
CA LEU A 580 -29.38 1.82 -12.21
C LEU A 580 -28.67 2.52 -11.06
N GLU A 581 -29.36 2.73 -9.93
CA GLU A 581 -28.80 3.29 -8.70
C GLU A 581 -27.84 2.30 -8.02
N GLU A 582 -28.11 0.99 -8.02
CA GLU A 582 -27.19 -0.02 -7.50
C GLU A 582 -25.91 -0.09 -8.35
N PHE A 583 -26.04 -0.03 -9.68
CA PHE A 583 -24.88 0.02 -10.58
C PHE A 583 -24.12 1.35 -10.44
N ALA A 584 -24.83 2.48 -10.32
CA ALA A 584 -24.26 3.79 -10.03
C ALA A 584 -23.56 3.87 -8.69
N TRP A 585 -24.11 3.22 -7.67
CA TRP A 585 -23.50 3.10 -6.37
C TRP A 585 -22.22 2.25 -6.42
N ALA A 586 -22.25 1.13 -7.15
CA ALA A 586 -21.12 0.20 -7.24
C ALA A 586 -19.93 0.75 -8.04
N TYR A 587 -20.20 1.44 -9.16
CA TYR A 587 -19.17 1.86 -10.12
C TYR A 587 -18.96 3.39 -10.18
N GLY A 588 -19.80 4.18 -9.52
CA GLY A 588 -19.66 5.64 -9.43
C GLY A 588 -19.58 6.30 -10.80
N ASN A 589 -18.48 7.02 -11.07
CA ASN A 589 -18.30 7.72 -12.34
C ASN A 589 -17.97 6.78 -13.52
N GLN A 590 -17.67 5.51 -13.26
CA GLN A 590 -17.28 4.52 -14.28
C GLN A 590 -18.46 3.68 -14.79
N VAL A 591 -19.68 3.96 -14.34
CA VAL A 591 -20.91 3.22 -14.69
C VAL A 591 -21.07 3.02 -16.19
N VAL A 592 -20.83 4.07 -16.98
CA VAL A 592 -20.99 3.99 -18.43
C VAL A 592 -19.92 3.06 -19.03
N GLU A 593 -18.66 3.22 -18.64
CA GLU A 593 -17.55 2.37 -19.13
C GLU A 593 -17.75 0.90 -18.75
N GLU A 594 -18.20 0.64 -17.53
CA GLU A 594 -18.39 -0.74 -17.05
C GLU A 594 -19.64 -1.39 -17.66
N MET A 595 -20.72 -0.64 -17.85
CA MET A 595 -21.87 -1.13 -18.63
C MET A 595 -21.45 -1.50 -20.05
N GLU A 596 -20.64 -0.66 -20.70
CA GLU A 596 -20.09 -0.97 -22.02
C GLU A 596 -19.21 -2.23 -21.98
N HIS A 597 -18.35 -2.37 -20.96
CA HIS A 597 -17.51 -3.55 -20.80
C HIS A 597 -18.34 -4.84 -20.64
N GLU A 598 -19.41 -4.81 -19.84
CA GLU A 598 -20.32 -5.94 -19.68
C GLU A 598 -21.09 -6.25 -20.97
N VAL A 599 -21.57 -5.25 -21.71
CA VAL A 599 -22.18 -5.43 -23.03
C VAL A 599 -21.21 -6.15 -23.97
N HIS A 600 -19.96 -5.70 -24.03
CA HIS A 600 -18.92 -6.34 -24.85
C HIS A 600 -18.58 -7.75 -24.36
N HIS A 601 -18.56 -7.98 -23.05
CA HIS A 601 -18.31 -9.30 -22.47
C HIS A 601 -19.43 -10.30 -22.85
N ILE A 602 -20.70 -9.88 -22.74
CA ILE A 602 -21.87 -10.66 -23.17
C ILE A 602 -21.79 -10.98 -24.67
N LEU A 603 -21.53 -9.98 -25.51
CA LEU A 603 -21.42 -10.16 -26.97
C LEU A 603 -20.27 -11.10 -27.36
N ASN A 604 -19.11 -10.99 -26.69
CA ASN A 604 -17.96 -11.88 -26.90
C ASN A 604 -18.22 -13.31 -26.40
N HIS A 605 -19.00 -13.49 -25.33
CA HIS A 605 -19.37 -14.82 -24.85
C HIS A 605 -20.33 -15.52 -25.83
N ILE A 606 -21.26 -14.77 -26.42
CA ILE A 606 -22.16 -15.27 -27.48
C ILE A 606 -21.35 -15.76 -28.70
N HIS A 607 -20.21 -15.13 -29.01
CA HIS A 607 -19.31 -15.56 -30.10
C HIS A 607 -18.65 -16.93 -29.84
N GLY A 608 -18.46 -17.36 -28.58
CA GLY A 608 -17.67 -18.54 -28.22
C GLY A 608 -18.39 -19.89 -28.27
N LEU A 609 -19.71 -19.90 -28.36
CA LEU A 609 -20.54 -21.09 -28.12
C LEU A 609 -21.10 -21.66 -29.43
N LYS A 610 -21.06 -23.00 -29.57
CA LYS A 610 -21.32 -23.71 -30.84
C LYS A 610 -22.79 -24.08 -31.10
N ASP A 611 -23.65 -24.04 -30.08
CA ASP A 611 -25.07 -24.41 -30.19
C ASP A 611 -25.95 -23.19 -29.97
N ILE A 612 -26.32 -22.52 -31.06
CA ILE A 612 -27.03 -21.24 -31.02
C ILE A 612 -28.37 -21.40 -30.28
N GLU A 613 -29.15 -22.45 -30.48
CA GLU A 613 -30.46 -22.64 -29.82
C GLU A 613 -30.42 -22.79 -28.30
N GLU A 614 -29.38 -23.39 -27.71
CA GLU A 614 -29.24 -23.52 -26.25
C GLU A 614 -28.73 -22.21 -25.61
N ILE A 615 -27.89 -21.46 -26.34
CA ILE A 615 -27.49 -20.07 -26.00
C ILE A 615 -28.70 -19.14 -26.01
N LEU A 616 -29.62 -19.32 -26.99
CA LEU A 616 -30.74 -18.44 -27.26
C LEU A 616 -31.84 -18.47 -26.18
N GLU A 617 -31.92 -19.52 -25.35
CA GLU A 617 -32.86 -19.58 -24.22
C GLU A 617 -32.21 -19.35 -22.86
N ASN A 618 -31.00 -19.86 -22.62
CA ASN A 618 -30.38 -19.81 -21.29
C ASN A 618 -29.15 -18.88 -21.21
N GLY A 619 -28.42 -18.60 -22.29
CA GLY A 619 -27.13 -17.89 -22.22
C GLY A 619 -27.21 -16.40 -21.88
N LEU A 620 -28.18 -15.67 -22.46
CA LEU A 620 -28.48 -14.28 -22.07
C LEU A 620 -29.08 -14.22 -20.66
N VAL A 621 -29.88 -15.23 -20.31
CA VAL A 621 -30.56 -15.33 -19.03
C VAL A 621 -29.57 -15.63 -17.91
N ASP A 622 -28.63 -16.56 -18.06
CA ASP A 622 -27.63 -16.94 -17.04
C ASP A 622 -26.65 -15.80 -16.71
N HIS A 623 -26.31 -14.94 -17.67
CA HIS A 623 -25.46 -13.76 -17.43
C HIS A 623 -26.21 -12.60 -16.82
N LEU A 624 -27.49 -12.42 -17.17
CA LEU A 624 -28.40 -11.49 -16.50
C LEU A 624 -28.80 -11.99 -15.10
N GLU A 625 -28.91 -13.31 -14.89
CA GLU A 625 -29.32 -13.93 -13.62
C GLU A 625 -28.21 -13.89 -12.57
N ASN A 626 -26.93 -13.80 -12.91
CA ASN A 626 -25.91 -13.46 -11.89
C ASN A 626 -26.20 -12.11 -11.20
N TRP A 627 -27.03 -11.27 -11.83
CA TRP A 627 -27.52 -9.98 -11.35
C TRP A 627 -29.02 -10.09 -11.09
N HIS A 628 -29.42 -10.94 -10.14
CA HIS A 628 -30.82 -11.14 -9.68
C HIS A 628 -31.57 -9.83 -9.28
N SER A 629 -30.95 -8.66 -9.39
CA SER A 629 -31.45 -7.34 -9.00
C SER A 629 -31.62 -6.33 -10.14
N LEU A 630 -31.34 -6.61 -11.43
CA LEU A 630 -31.64 -5.62 -12.47
C LEU A 630 -33.16 -5.41 -12.61
N GLY A 631 -33.60 -4.19 -12.36
CA GLY A 631 -34.99 -3.76 -12.44
C GLY A 631 -35.41 -3.58 -13.89
N ALA A 632 -36.71 -3.40 -14.09
CA ALA A 632 -37.27 -3.49 -15.43
C ALA A 632 -36.75 -2.42 -16.41
N PHE A 633 -36.33 -1.26 -15.90
CA PHE A 633 -35.77 -0.20 -16.72
C PHE A 633 -34.34 -0.50 -17.17
N ASP A 634 -33.52 -1.11 -16.31
CA ASP A 634 -32.13 -1.40 -16.65
C ASP A 634 -32.00 -2.61 -17.54
N GLU A 635 -32.85 -3.62 -17.33
CA GLU A 635 -32.88 -4.75 -18.25
C GLU A 635 -33.25 -4.23 -19.66
N ASP A 636 -34.17 -3.26 -19.78
CA ASP A 636 -34.51 -2.63 -21.06
C ASP A 636 -33.38 -1.74 -21.62
N GLU A 637 -32.67 -0.99 -20.77
CA GLU A 637 -31.52 -0.15 -21.13
C GLU A 637 -30.30 -0.98 -21.56
N LEU A 638 -29.99 -2.08 -20.86
CA LEU A 638 -28.96 -3.03 -21.24
C LEU A 638 -29.31 -3.69 -22.58
N LEU A 639 -30.56 -4.16 -22.73
CA LEU A 639 -31.05 -4.70 -24.01
C LEU A 639 -30.95 -3.67 -25.14
N ARG A 640 -31.15 -2.38 -24.85
CA ARG A 640 -30.96 -1.28 -25.80
C ARG A 640 -29.48 -1.08 -26.15
N ARG A 641 -28.56 -1.09 -25.18
CA ARG A 641 -27.12 -0.99 -25.45
C ARG A 641 -26.62 -2.16 -26.27
N ILE A 642 -27.04 -3.39 -25.92
CA ILE A 642 -26.80 -4.57 -26.75
C ILE A 642 -27.28 -4.33 -28.18
N GLU A 643 -28.49 -3.78 -28.37
CA GLU A 643 -29.04 -3.44 -29.69
C GLU A 643 -28.23 -2.38 -30.45
N LEU A 644 -27.74 -1.34 -29.77
CA LEU A 644 -26.91 -0.28 -30.36
C LEU A 644 -25.53 -0.79 -30.79
N HIS A 645 -24.94 -1.70 -30.01
CA HIS A 645 -23.63 -2.30 -30.27
C HIS A 645 -23.71 -3.58 -31.13
N LEU A 646 -24.89 -3.93 -31.67
CA LEU A 646 -25.05 -5.07 -32.60
C LEU A 646 -24.22 -4.91 -33.87
N ASP A 647 -24.06 -3.68 -34.36
CA ASP A 647 -23.30 -3.41 -35.60
C ASP A 647 -21.77 -3.51 -35.39
N GLU A 648 -21.32 -3.52 -34.13
CA GLU A 648 -19.92 -3.70 -33.72
C GLU A 648 -19.54 -5.18 -33.54
N LEU A 649 -20.52 -6.09 -33.65
CA LEU A 649 -20.29 -7.53 -33.63
C LEU A 649 -19.34 -7.94 -34.76
N SER A 650 -18.41 -8.83 -34.42
CA SER A 650 -17.46 -9.40 -35.40
C SER A 650 -18.17 -9.90 -36.67
N GLN A 651 -17.47 -9.89 -37.81
CA GLN A 651 -17.97 -10.41 -39.09
C GLN A 651 -18.60 -11.82 -39.01
N ALA A 652 -18.30 -12.62 -37.98
CA ALA A 652 -18.85 -13.95 -37.75
C ALA A 652 -20.31 -13.96 -37.24
N LEU A 653 -20.82 -12.86 -36.68
CA LEU A 653 -22.22 -12.75 -36.19
C LEU A 653 -23.13 -11.91 -37.09
N ALA A 654 -22.60 -11.25 -38.13
CA ALA A 654 -23.37 -10.45 -39.07
C ALA A 654 -24.50 -11.24 -39.78
N GLU A 655 -24.30 -12.55 -40.00
CA GLU A 655 -25.35 -13.44 -40.56
C GLU A 655 -26.49 -13.75 -39.56
N ASN A 656 -26.24 -13.60 -38.25
CA ASN A 656 -27.18 -13.92 -37.17
C ASN A 656 -27.78 -12.69 -36.48
N GLN A 657 -27.42 -11.47 -36.91
CA GLN A 657 -27.96 -10.21 -36.40
C GLN A 657 -29.51 -10.17 -36.34
N PRO A 658 -30.26 -10.67 -37.36
CA PRO A 658 -31.72 -10.72 -37.30
C PRO A 658 -32.25 -11.62 -36.17
N LEU A 659 -31.51 -12.67 -35.82
CA LEU A 659 -31.89 -13.63 -34.79
C LEU A 659 -31.65 -13.05 -33.38
N VAL A 660 -30.56 -12.30 -33.19
CA VAL A 660 -30.29 -11.59 -31.92
C VAL A 660 -31.32 -10.49 -31.69
N LEU A 661 -31.69 -9.74 -32.73
CA LEU A 661 -32.79 -8.75 -32.66
C LEU A 661 -34.12 -9.42 -32.25
N GLN A 662 -34.46 -10.57 -32.84
CA GLN A 662 -35.66 -11.31 -32.46
C GLN A 662 -35.65 -11.76 -31.00
N LEU A 663 -34.48 -12.08 -30.44
CA LEU A 663 -34.36 -12.41 -29.03
C LEU A 663 -34.47 -11.21 -28.11
N ILE A 664 -33.82 -10.10 -28.44
CA ILE A 664 -33.97 -8.84 -27.70
C ILE A 664 -35.45 -8.48 -27.64
N GLU A 665 -36.17 -8.61 -28.77
CA GLU A 665 -37.63 -8.45 -28.80
C GLU A 665 -38.38 -9.48 -27.95
N LYS A 666 -38.01 -10.77 -28.02
CA LYS A 666 -38.63 -11.84 -27.19
C LYS A 666 -38.45 -11.53 -25.70
N ARG A 667 -37.25 -11.12 -25.27
CA ARG A 667 -36.95 -10.79 -23.88
C ARG A 667 -37.66 -9.51 -23.46
N ARG A 668 -37.69 -8.48 -24.30
CA ARG A 668 -38.50 -7.27 -24.07
C ARG A 668 -39.99 -7.58 -23.93
N ARG A 669 -40.53 -8.57 -24.65
CA ARG A 669 -41.93 -9.02 -24.47
C ARG A 669 -42.12 -9.72 -23.12
N ILE A 670 -41.20 -10.61 -22.73
CA ILE A 670 -41.25 -11.27 -21.41
C ILE A 670 -41.16 -10.24 -20.29
N LEU A 671 -40.23 -9.29 -20.40
CA LEU A 671 -40.05 -8.18 -19.47
C LEU A 671 -41.32 -7.34 -19.39
N ARG A 672 -41.87 -6.95 -20.54
CA ARG A 672 -43.14 -6.24 -20.64
C ARG A 672 -44.30 -6.99 -19.96
N ASP A 673 -44.44 -8.29 -20.22
CA ASP A 673 -45.49 -9.13 -19.65
C ASP A 673 -45.29 -9.38 -18.15
N ARG A 674 -44.03 -9.37 -17.68
CA ARG A 674 -43.67 -9.42 -16.26
C ARG A 674 -44.08 -8.09 -15.59
N VAL A 675 -43.61 -6.97 -16.10
CA VAL A 675 -43.94 -5.61 -15.61
C VAL A 675 -45.45 -5.38 -15.62
N LEU A 676 -46.16 -5.76 -16.68
CA LEU A 676 -47.61 -5.59 -16.75
C LEU A 676 -48.36 -6.44 -15.70
N ARG A 677 -47.83 -7.60 -15.31
CA ARG A 677 -48.44 -8.51 -14.32
C ARG A 677 -48.11 -8.10 -12.89
N GLU A 678 -46.86 -7.77 -12.64
CA GLU A 678 -46.33 -7.51 -11.30
C GLU A 678 -46.55 -6.03 -10.92
N HIS A 679 -46.36 -5.11 -11.87
CA HIS A 679 -46.40 -3.66 -11.66
C HIS A 679 -47.07 -2.93 -12.83
N PRO A 680 -48.40 -3.10 -13.04
CA PRO A 680 -49.14 -2.52 -14.17
C PRO A 680 -49.05 -0.98 -14.25
N GLU A 681 -48.71 -0.33 -13.13
CA GLU A 681 -48.52 1.11 -13.01
C GLU A 681 -47.17 1.59 -13.59
N VAL A 682 -46.12 0.74 -13.59
CA VAL A 682 -44.80 0.99 -14.22
C VAL A 682 -44.89 0.97 -15.75
N PHE A 683 -45.81 0.16 -16.29
CA PHE A 683 -45.86 -0.18 -17.71
C PHE A 683 -46.00 1.04 -18.63
N ASP A 684 -46.86 2.00 -18.26
CA ASP A 684 -47.07 3.24 -19.02
C ASP A 684 -45.82 4.12 -19.03
N LYS A 685 -45.04 4.09 -17.93
CA LYS A 685 -43.78 4.81 -17.79
C LYS A 685 -42.68 4.16 -18.62
N LEU A 686 -42.56 2.83 -18.59
CA LEU A 686 -41.63 2.07 -19.42
C LEU A 686 -41.90 2.30 -20.92
N GLN A 687 -43.18 2.36 -21.33
CA GLN A 687 -43.55 2.77 -22.69
C GLN A 687 -43.21 4.23 -23.01
N LYS A 688 -43.46 5.17 -22.10
CA LYS A 688 -43.11 6.60 -22.30
C LYS A 688 -41.61 6.81 -22.37
N HIS A 689 -40.84 6.15 -21.50
CA HIS A 689 -39.37 6.18 -21.48
C HIS A 689 -38.83 5.68 -22.82
N ARG A 690 -39.34 4.55 -23.30
CA ARG A 690 -39.02 4.00 -24.61
C ARG A 690 -39.34 4.95 -25.74
N ARG A 691 -40.53 5.57 -25.73
CA ARG A 691 -40.91 6.54 -26.77
C ARG A 691 -39.96 7.75 -26.79
N LYS A 692 -39.59 8.28 -25.61
CA LYS A 692 -38.61 9.37 -25.51
C LYS A 692 -37.23 8.97 -26.04
N LEU A 693 -36.80 7.74 -25.77
CA LEU A 693 -35.54 7.19 -26.29
C LEU A 693 -35.57 7.00 -27.81
N GLU A 694 -36.67 6.47 -28.34
CA GLU A 694 -36.89 6.33 -29.80
C GLU A 694 -36.92 7.71 -30.48
N GLU A 695 -37.61 8.70 -29.89
CA GLU A 695 -37.62 10.10 -30.36
C GLU A 695 -36.20 10.72 -30.35
N ARG A 696 -35.38 10.46 -29.30
CA ARG A 696 -33.97 10.90 -29.26
C ARG A 696 -33.11 10.25 -30.35
N LEU A 697 -33.33 8.97 -30.62
CA LEU A 697 -32.65 8.22 -31.69
C LEU A 697 -33.04 8.74 -33.08
N GLU A 698 -34.31 9.07 -33.29
CA GLU A 698 -34.76 9.71 -34.53
C GLU A 698 -34.13 11.09 -34.71
N LEU A 699 -33.99 11.87 -33.64
CA LEU A 699 -33.28 13.16 -33.66
C LEU A 699 -31.79 13.01 -33.96
N GLN A 700 -31.10 12.04 -33.33
CA GLN A 700 -29.68 11.75 -33.61
C GLN A 700 -29.45 11.21 -35.03
N ARG A 701 -30.37 10.37 -35.55
CA ARG A 701 -30.32 9.90 -36.93
C ARG A 701 -30.60 11.03 -37.93
N ALA A 702 -31.51 11.95 -37.61
CA ALA A 702 -31.79 13.13 -38.43
C ALA A 702 -30.63 14.13 -38.45
N SER A 703 -29.82 14.22 -37.40
CA SER A 703 -28.59 15.04 -37.39
C SER A 703 -27.43 14.46 -38.19
N VAL A 704 -27.52 13.20 -38.64
CA VAL A 704 -26.44 12.47 -39.36
C VAL A 704 -26.75 12.29 -40.87
N GLU A 705 -27.86 12.80 -41.39
CA GLU A 705 -28.12 12.75 -42.84
C GLU A 705 -27.17 13.66 -43.65
N PRO A 706 -26.54 13.17 -44.74
CA PRO A 706 -25.62 13.95 -45.56
C PRO A 706 -26.37 15.03 -46.34
N GLN A 707 -25.99 16.30 -46.16
CA GLN A 707 -26.49 17.39 -47.00
C GLN A 707 -26.17 17.12 -48.49
N GLU A 708 -27.20 16.85 -49.29
CA GLU A 708 -27.10 16.79 -50.75
C GLU A 708 -26.62 18.13 -51.32
N GLN A 709 -25.38 18.16 -51.82
CA GLN A 709 -24.81 19.29 -52.55
C GLN A 709 -25.56 19.54 -53.86
N THR A 710 -26.20 20.71 -53.98
CA THR A 710 -26.56 21.30 -55.27
C THR A 710 -25.40 22.16 -55.78
N PRO A 711 -24.93 22.05 -57.05
CA PRO A 711 -23.67 22.64 -57.47
C PRO A 711 -23.83 24.04 -58.10
N GLN A 712 -22.95 25.00 -57.74
CA GLN A 712 -22.47 26.11 -58.60
C GLN A 712 -21.51 27.08 -57.83
N PRO A 713 -20.67 27.90 -58.50
CA PRO A 713 -19.48 27.54 -59.27
C PRO A 713 -18.20 28.30 -58.82
N ASN A 714 -17.02 27.77 -59.18
CA ASN A 714 -15.69 28.40 -59.27
C ASN A 714 -15.38 29.62 -58.36
N GLN A 715 -14.46 29.41 -57.41
CA GLN A 715 -13.33 30.32 -57.19
C GLN A 715 -12.13 29.57 -56.59
N THR A 716 -10.95 30.09 -56.89
CA THR A 716 -9.67 29.41 -57.02
C THR A 716 -8.73 29.74 -55.84
N PHE A 717 -7.79 28.83 -55.55
CA PHE A 717 -6.60 28.95 -54.68
C PHE A 717 -6.89 28.89 -53.15
N GLU A 718 -6.15 28.18 -52.30
CA GLU A 718 -4.76 27.71 -52.34
C GLU A 718 -4.56 26.52 -51.37
N LYS A 719 -3.57 25.66 -51.63
CA LYS A 719 -3.21 24.47 -50.83
C LYS A 719 -2.36 24.88 -49.62
N GLU A 720 -2.61 24.31 -48.44
CA GLU A 720 -1.57 23.88 -47.49
C GLU A 720 -2.13 22.95 -46.40
N GLU A 721 -1.21 22.29 -45.70
CA GLU A 721 -1.21 20.87 -45.28
C GLU A 721 -1.97 20.51 -43.98
N VAL A 722 -2.33 19.23 -43.90
CA VAL A 722 -3.04 18.53 -42.82
C VAL A 722 -2.08 18.10 -41.69
N PRO A 723 -2.53 18.12 -40.43
CA PRO A 723 -2.31 17.00 -39.54
C PRO A 723 -3.62 16.45 -38.94
N ALA A 724 -3.57 15.17 -38.58
CA ALA A 724 -4.70 14.30 -38.24
C ALA A 724 -5.58 14.80 -37.07
N GLN A 725 -6.90 14.83 -37.30
CA GLN A 725 -7.93 14.98 -36.27
C GLN A 725 -8.32 13.60 -35.72
N GLU A 726 -8.27 13.47 -34.40
CA GLU A 726 -8.97 12.48 -33.61
C GLU A 726 -10.48 12.62 -33.83
N SER A 727 -11.18 11.49 -33.83
CA SER A 727 -12.63 11.39 -34.04
C SER A 727 -13.39 11.91 -32.82
N ASP A 728 -14.06 13.06 -32.98
CA ASP A 728 -15.10 13.56 -32.06
C ASP A 728 -16.35 12.67 -32.16
N VAL A 729 -16.50 11.74 -31.21
CA VAL A 729 -17.78 11.11 -30.84
C VAL A 729 -17.82 10.97 -29.33
N ALA A 730 -17.83 12.09 -28.60
CA ALA A 730 -17.99 12.06 -27.14
C ALA A 730 -18.43 13.41 -26.55
N GLN A 731 -19.35 14.14 -27.17
CA GLN A 731 -20.02 15.26 -26.52
C GLN A 731 -21.45 15.38 -27.06
N ASP A 732 -22.39 14.81 -26.32
CA ASP A 732 -23.78 15.30 -26.22
C ASP A 732 -24.47 14.53 -25.08
N SER A 733 -24.23 15.00 -23.86
CA SER A 733 -25.00 14.64 -22.68
C SER A 733 -25.26 15.91 -21.89
N ASP A 734 -26.26 16.66 -22.34
CA ASP A 734 -26.84 17.76 -21.58
C ASP A 734 -27.72 17.20 -20.46
N ALA A 735 -27.11 17.09 -19.27
CA ALA A 735 -27.75 17.28 -17.98
C ALA A 735 -26.68 17.55 -16.91
N ALA A 736 -25.76 18.48 -17.19
CA ALA A 736 -24.84 19.02 -16.20
C ALA A 736 -24.21 20.32 -16.73
N GLN A 737 -24.99 21.37 -16.95
CA GLN A 737 -24.46 22.72 -17.06
C GLN A 737 -25.59 23.75 -17.00
N ASP A 738 -25.80 24.30 -15.80
CA ASP A 738 -26.30 25.65 -15.60
C ASP A 738 -25.75 26.16 -14.26
N SER A 739 -24.51 26.64 -14.31
CA SER A 739 -24.02 27.67 -13.40
C SER A 739 -22.80 28.33 -14.05
N ASP A 740 -23.07 29.38 -14.83
CA ASP A 740 -22.08 30.17 -15.54
C ASP A 740 -21.28 31.12 -14.62
N ALA A 741 -20.02 31.31 -15.03
CA ALA A 741 -19.17 32.51 -14.94
C ALA A 741 -18.60 32.98 -13.59
N ALA A 742 -17.28 32.80 -13.41
CA ALA A 742 -16.30 33.78 -13.89
C ALA A 742 -14.86 33.24 -13.83
N GLN A 743 -14.22 33.11 -15.00
CA GLN A 743 -12.77 33.07 -15.17
C GLN A 743 -12.21 34.50 -15.06
N ASP A 744 -11.02 34.66 -14.49
CA ASP A 744 -9.86 35.09 -15.29
C ASP A 744 -8.55 34.85 -14.53
N SER A 745 -7.61 34.29 -15.28
CA SER A 745 -6.23 34.02 -14.96
C SER A 745 -5.36 35.26 -15.21
N ASP A 746 -4.21 35.38 -14.53
CA ASP A 746 -2.90 35.39 -15.22
C ASP A 746 -1.71 35.67 -14.29
N VAL A 747 -0.56 35.26 -14.82
CA VAL A 747 0.74 34.99 -14.22
C VAL A 747 1.71 36.18 -14.37
N ALA A 748 2.60 36.30 -13.37
CA ALA A 748 3.96 36.87 -13.39
C ALA A 748 4.22 38.39 -13.37
N GLN A 749 5.06 38.73 -12.37
CA GLN A 749 6.22 39.65 -12.36
C GLN A 749 6.04 41.08 -12.88
N ASP A 750 6.12 42.05 -11.96
CA ASP A 750 7.26 42.98 -11.96
C ASP A 750 7.48 43.70 -10.62
N SER A 751 8.74 44.05 -10.43
CA SER A 751 9.43 44.63 -9.27
C SER A 751 9.00 46.07 -8.96
N ASP A 752 9.00 46.50 -7.68
CA ASP A 752 9.97 47.49 -7.18
C ASP A 752 9.77 47.89 -5.69
N ALA A 753 10.90 47.78 -4.97
CA ALA A 753 11.48 48.62 -3.92
C ALA A 753 10.65 49.54 -3.00
N ALA A 754 10.80 49.33 -1.68
CA ALA A 754 11.42 50.25 -0.69
C ALA A 754 11.00 49.84 0.74
N GLN A 755 11.90 49.25 1.54
CA GLN A 755 12.71 49.91 2.60
C GLN A 755 11.92 50.38 3.83
N ASP A 756 12.00 49.64 4.94
CA ASP A 756 12.80 49.99 6.15
C ASP A 756 12.85 48.75 7.09
N SER A 757 14.01 48.18 7.45
CA SER A 757 14.99 48.60 8.50
C SER A 757 14.31 48.65 9.89
N ASP A 758 14.55 47.79 10.88
CA ASP A 758 15.78 47.51 11.68
C ASP A 758 15.59 46.13 12.38
N ALA A 759 16.53 45.18 12.50
CA ALA A 759 17.90 45.14 13.03
C ALA A 759 18.04 45.01 14.57
N ALA A 760 18.91 44.05 14.95
CA ALA A 760 19.52 43.71 16.26
C ALA A 760 18.70 42.78 17.21
N GLN A 761 19.11 41.52 17.43
CA GLN A 761 20.26 41.04 18.24
C GLN A 761 20.16 41.44 19.72
N ASP A 762 19.96 40.46 20.61
CA ASP A 762 21.01 40.05 21.53
C ASP A 762 20.70 38.73 22.25
N SER A 763 21.80 38.08 22.63
CA SER A 763 21.99 36.74 23.14
C SER A 763 21.95 36.64 24.68
N ASP A 764 22.03 35.39 25.15
CA ASP A 764 22.81 34.92 26.31
C ASP A 764 22.14 34.54 27.66
N VAL A 765 22.50 33.28 28.05
CA VAL A 765 22.89 32.77 29.39
C VAL A 765 21.73 32.47 30.37
N ALA A 766 21.38 31.21 30.64
CA ALA A 766 22.05 30.12 31.37
C ALA A 766 21.93 30.15 32.92
N GLN A 767 21.51 28.98 33.44
CA GLN A 767 21.84 28.30 34.70
C GLN A 767 21.25 28.72 36.07
N ASP A 768 21.07 27.64 36.86
CA ASP A 768 20.90 27.49 38.31
C ASP A 768 19.47 27.68 38.88
N SER A 769 18.92 26.87 39.79
CA SER A 769 19.52 25.87 40.70
C SER A 769 18.43 25.03 41.44
N ASP A 770 18.80 23.79 41.77
CA ASP A 770 18.51 22.91 42.91
C ASP A 770 17.34 23.14 43.89
N ALA A 771 16.63 22.04 44.23
CA ALA A 771 16.65 21.37 45.56
C ALA A 771 15.29 20.73 45.94
N ALA A 772 15.29 19.41 46.23
CA ALA A 772 14.89 18.81 47.51
C ALA A 772 14.52 17.32 47.40
N GLN A 773 15.22 16.50 48.17
CA GLN A 773 14.86 15.13 48.60
C GLN A 773 14.01 15.18 49.88
N ASP A 774 13.13 14.19 50.06
CA ASP A 774 12.75 13.46 51.31
C ASP A 774 11.37 12.81 51.07
N SER A 775 11.25 11.50 50.79
CA SER A 775 11.29 10.32 51.68
C SER A 775 9.94 9.97 52.36
N ASP A 776 9.38 8.84 51.88
CA ASP A 776 8.71 7.72 52.55
C ASP A 776 7.30 7.77 53.21
N ALA A 777 6.55 6.73 52.81
CA ALA A 777 5.55 5.91 53.52
C ALA A 777 4.06 6.36 53.55
N ALA A 778 3.22 5.71 52.73
CA ALA A 778 2.33 4.62 53.18
C ALA A 778 1.29 4.15 52.13
N GLN A 779 1.31 2.84 51.87
CA GLN A 779 0.19 1.90 51.68
C GLN A 779 -0.53 1.75 50.31
N ASP A 780 -0.38 0.52 49.81
CA ASP A 780 -1.12 -0.21 48.79
C ASP A 780 -2.65 -0.26 49.01
N SER A 781 -3.42 -0.06 47.92
CA SER A 781 -4.73 -0.71 47.76
C SER A 781 -5.28 -0.87 46.33
N ASP A 782 -4.58 -0.47 45.25
CA ASP A 782 -5.27 -0.33 43.95
C ASP A 782 -4.84 -1.34 42.87
N ALA A 783 -3.71 -2.04 43.04
CA ALA A 783 -3.21 -2.97 42.01
C ALA A 783 -3.90 -4.35 41.97
N ALA A 784 -4.65 -4.71 43.01
CA ALA A 784 -5.35 -6.01 43.09
C ALA A 784 -6.74 -5.99 42.43
N GLN A 785 -7.37 -4.82 42.28
CA GLN A 785 -8.69 -4.72 41.61
C GLN A 785 -8.59 -4.73 40.09
N ASP A 786 -7.50 -4.20 39.52
CA ASP A 786 -7.31 -4.20 38.06
C ASP A 786 -6.93 -5.58 37.51
N SER A 787 -6.32 -6.44 38.32
CA SER A 787 -5.97 -7.81 37.90
C SER A 787 -7.18 -8.74 37.85
N ASP A 788 -8.13 -8.58 38.77
CA ASP A 788 -9.39 -9.34 38.79
C ASP A 788 -10.37 -8.89 37.69
N ASN A 789 -10.36 -7.60 37.32
CA ASN A 789 -11.18 -7.09 36.21
C ASN A 789 -10.67 -7.58 34.85
N ILE A 790 -9.35 -7.60 34.65
CA ILE A 790 -8.76 -8.11 33.40
C ILE A 790 -9.00 -9.62 33.26
N GLN A 791 -8.95 -10.40 34.35
CA GLN A 791 -9.26 -11.84 34.28
C GLN A 791 -10.73 -12.12 33.94
N LYS A 792 -11.68 -11.31 34.44
CA LYS A 792 -13.10 -11.45 34.08
C LYS A 792 -13.39 -11.07 32.63
N GLU A 793 -12.67 -10.09 32.08
CA GLU A 793 -12.82 -9.67 30.68
C GLU A 793 -12.32 -10.77 29.72
N TYR A 794 -11.22 -11.45 30.06
CA TYR A 794 -10.73 -12.62 29.30
C TYR A 794 -11.67 -13.84 29.38
N GLU A 795 -12.32 -14.10 30.53
CA GLU A 795 -13.28 -15.20 30.68
C GLU A 795 -14.62 -14.94 29.95
N LEU A 796 -14.99 -13.67 29.74
CA LEU A 796 -16.16 -13.29 28.94
C LEU A 796 -15.91 -13.44 27.43
N ASP A 797 -14.72 -13.08 26.94
CA ASP A 797 -14.38 -13.24 25.52
C ASP A 797 -14.24 -14.71 25.09
N GLU A 798 -13.70 -15.60 25.95
CA GLU A 798 -13.62 -17.04 25.64
C GLU A 798 -15.01 -17.70 25.56
N ASN A 799 -15.95 -17.32 26.44
CA ASN A 799 -17.32 -17.85 26.40
C ASN A 799 -18.10 -17.36 25.17
N THR A 800 -17.81 -16.14 24.69
CA THR A 800 -18.47 -15.57 23.51
C THR A 800 -17.98 -16.24 22.23
N ALA A 801 -16.67 -16.51 22.12
CA ALA A 801 -16.09 -17.25 20.99
C ALA A 801 -16.54 -18.73 20.94
N GLU A 802 -16.73 -19.39 22.09
CA GLU A 802 -17.31 -20.74 22.14
C GLU A 802 -18.80 -20.77 21.76
N GLN A 803 -19.56 -19.72 22.08
CA GLN A 803 -20.97 -19.60 21.67
C GLN A 803 -21.10 -19.35 20.16
N GLU A 804 -20.29 -18.49 19.56
CA GLU A 804 -20.27 -18.25 18.12
C GLU A 804 -19.87 -19.51 17.33
N SER A 805 -18.87 -20.25 17.80
CA SER A 805 -18.45 -21.52 17.17
C SER A 805 -19.54 -22.60 17.25
N ASN A 806 -20.34 -22.64 18.31
CA ASN A 806 -21.47 -23.55 18.42
C ASN A 806 -22.65 -23.15 17.53
N LEU A 807 -22.91 -21.85 17.35
CA LEU A 807 -23.94 -21.37 16.43
C LEU A 807 -23.57 -21.67 14.96
N GLU A 808 -22.32 -21.46 14.56
CA GLU A 808 -21.84 -21.84 13.22
C GLU A 808 -21.99 -23.34 12.96
N ARG A 809 -21.67 -24.19 13.94
CA ARG A 809 -21.85 -25.65 13.79
C ARG A 809 -23.31 -26.05 13.67
N GLN A 810 -24.21 -25.44 14.43
CA GLN A 810 -25.64 -25.69 14.33
C GLN A 810 -26.22 -25.20 13.00
N PHE A 811 -25.75 -24.05 12.49
CA PHE A 811 -26.13 -23.52 11.19
C PHE A 811 -25.64 -24.40 10.03
N LEU A 812 -24.39 -24.91 10.11
CA LEU A 812 -23.85 -25.85 9.13
C LEU A 812 -24.53 -27.22 9.16
N GLU A 813 -24.99 -27.70 10.32
CA GLU A 813 -25.81 -28.92 10.41
C GLU A 813 -27.24 -28.72 9.87
N TYR A 814 -27.81 -27.52 9.98
CA TYR A 814 -29.10 -27.17 9.39
C TYR A 814 -29.04 -27.19 7.85
N ILE A 815 -28.01 -26.56 7.26
CA ILE A 815 -27.76 -26.58 5.79
C ILE A 815 -27.49 -28.01 5.29
N ARG A 816 -26.96 -28.91 6.12
CA ARG A 816 -26.70 -30.29 5.72
C ARG A 816 -27.95 -31.19 5.81
N ARG A 817 -29.02 -30.73 6.45
CA ARG A 817 -30.28 -31.49 6.66
C ARG A 817 -31.43 -31.05 5.76
N HIS A 818 -31.33 -29.90 5.10
CA HIS A 818 -32.33 -29.34 4.18
C HIS A 818 -31.65 -29.01 2.85
#